data_AF-A0A084STH5-F1
#
_entry.id   AF-A0A084STH5-F1
#
_cell.length_a   1.000
_cell.length_b   1.000
_cell.length_c   1.000
_cell.angle_alpha   90.00
_cell.angle_beta   90.00
_cell.angle_gamma   90.00
#
_symmetry.space_group_name_H-M   'P 1'
#
loop_
_entity.id
_entity.type
_entity.pdbx_description
1 polymer ?
#
loop_
_entity_poly.entity_id
_entity_poly.type
_entity_poly.pdbx_seq_one_letter_code
_entity_poly.pdbx_strand_id
1 'polypeptide(L)'
;MGGRGSGPGWVTLALVGLACGWLACGGTETTDADPGTLTRNGCQALTCEQQGLECGTAIDGCGGVLRCGTCPEDEVCGGGGVPNVCGPAPCTPATCASARKNCGRMPDGCGGMLACGTCAGGETCGGGGVPNVCGQASCVPATCASLGKNCGGVQDGCGGTLDCGTCPQGETCGGGGAPNQCGRATCRPFTCAELGKNCGTLSDGCGGVLECGTCPDGTACGGDGVPNVCGIPACTPLSCSGLGKNCGFIPDGCGGVLECGTCPEDETCGGGGGPNVCGPASCIPTTCAAQGKNCGTLSNGCGGLLDCGECFSGQTCGGGGVANVCGSARCVPATCAELGKECGGVPDGCGGMLDCGTCAAGKVCGGGGVPNVCAEPGCRPFTCAFLGKDCGTVPDGCGGMLDCGTCAAGETCGVGGVSNVCYRPPPVCVDRDLGNALPVKLKGSTRWATADHQASCGGGGIPDRGLLWTAPRSGTFTFDTARSAMDTLLCLKREDCWGEELACATGGISYGGGARVSAALEAGQRVLVVVDGATAGSFGKGDFELHIQELAATEAGHCFDGADNDGDRWVDCADTDCQGEPFCDGRGCADTDLGSALPVTYAGDTAQAGDGFQGTCGALLQHDRAHLWTAPKAGTFVFDTVGGGQGNALYVLTGCRGVELGCSASRTAGKTGAPVVKLVLEKGQRVLVVVDGMSDTETASPIRYTLHINEYVPRETGRCANGADDDADGRADDADPDC
;
A
#
# COMPACT_ATOMS: atom_id res chain seq x y z
N MET A 1 -10.77 72.82 37.52
CA MET A 1 -11.79 71.84 37.95
C MET A 1 -12.06 70.94 36.77
N GLY A 2 -11.93 69.62 36.76
CA GLY A 2 -11.47 68.62 37.71
C GLY A 2 -11.34 67.32 36.90
N GLY A 3 -10.28 66.54 37.12
CA GLY A 3 -9.94 65.41 36.24
C GLY A 3 -10.57 64.07 36.62
N ARG A 4 -10.58 63.13 35.67
CA ARG A 4 -10.04 61.76 35.73
C ARG A 4 -10.53 60.95 34.53
N GLY A 5 -9.68 60.08 33.99
CA GLY A 5 -10.09 58.87 33.28
C GLY A 5 -9.38 58.56 31.96
N SER A 6 -8.54 57.52 32.00
CA SER A 6 -8.35 56.46 30.98
C SER A 6 -7.88 56.77 29.54
N GLY A 7 -6.84 56.01 29.12
CA GLY A 7 -6.55 55.65 27.73
C GLY A 7 -5.14 56.04 27.25
N PRO A 8 -4.25 55.09 26.89
CA PRO A 8 -2.94 55.42 26.35
C PRO A 8 -3.00 55.49 24.81
N GLY A 9 -2.90 56.71 24.28
CA GLY A 9 -2.79 57.03 22.86
C GLY A 9 -1.52 57.83 22.59
N TRP A 10 -0.50 57.12 22.13
CA TRP A 10 0.51 57.41 21.10
C TRP A 10 0.97 58.84 20.72
N VAL A 11 2.22 58.84 20.23
CA VAL A 11 2.84 59.66 19.17
C VAL A 11 3.65 60.88 19.61
N THR A 12 4.90 60.93 19.14
CA THR A 12 5.49 62.01 18.29
C THR A 12 6.95 61.64 17.99
N LEU A 13 7.56 61.88 16.81
CA LEU A 13 7.44 62.86 15.72
C LEU A 13 8.12 62.18 14.49
N ALA A 14 7.65 62.18 13.22
CA ALA A 14 7.34 63.23 12.24
C ALA A 14 8.42 63.39 11.13
N LEU A 15 7.97 63.36 9.85
CA LEU A 15 8.37 64.17 8.66
C LEU A 15 8.02 63.37 7.37
N VAL A 16 6.84 63.57 6.75
CA VAL A 16 6.47 64.58 5.72
C VAL A 16 7.10 64.35 4.33
N GLY A 17 6.25 64.06 3.34
CA GLY A 17 6.57 64.18 1.90
C GLY A 17 5.58 63.47 0.96
N LEU A 18 4.45 64.11 0.62
CA LEU A 18 3.45 63.70 -0.38
C LEU A 18 4.02 63.65 -1.82
N ALA A 19 3.61 62.66 -2.64
CA ALA A 19 2.68 62.88 -3.78
C ALA A 19 2.43 61.61 -4.64
N CYS A 20 1.15 61.20 -4.64
CA CYS A 20 0.32 60.46 -5.59
C CYS A 20 0.87 59.74 -6.85
N GLY A 21 0.41 58.49 -7.01
CA GLY A 21 0.14 57.84 -8.30
C GLY A 21 -0.40 56.41 -8.11
N TRP A 22 -1.70 56.19 -8.36
CA TRP A 22 -2.33 54.86 -8.46
C TRP A 22 -1.56 53.94 -9.43
N LEU A 23 -1.37 52.65 -9.11
CA LEU A 23 -1.63 51.51 -10.01
C LEU A 23 -1.39 50.15 -9.30
N ALA A 24 -2.40 49.28 -9.43
CA ALA A 24 -2.40 47.81 -9.53
C ALA A 24 -1.36 46.93 -8.81
N CYS A 25 -1.89 45.94 -8.08
CA CYS A 25 -1.21 44.69 -7.72
C CYS A 25 -0.75 43.92 -8.97
N GLY A 26 0.46 43.35 -8.91
CA GLY A 26 0.94 42.34 -9.84
C GLY A 26 2.46 42.28 -9.87
N GLY A 27 3.05 41.11 -9.57
CA GLY A 27 4.46 40.83 -9.78
C GLY A 27 5.15 40.13 -8.61
N THR A 28 5.10 38.81 -8.60
CA THR A 28 6.08 37.96 -7.92
C THR A 28 7.39 38.02 -8.69
N GLU A 29 8.41 38.67 -8.14
CA GLU A 29 9.79 38.54 -8.60
C GLU A 29 10.48 37.41 -7.84
N THR A 30 11.08 36.51 -8.62
CA THR A 30 12.04 35.48 -8.23
C THR A 30 13.34 36.12 -7.76
N THR A 31 13.81 35.77 -6.57
CA THR A 31 15.22 35.98 -6.19
C THR A 31 15.90 34.63 -5.99
N ASP A 32 16.75 34.28 -6.95
CA ASP A 32 17.75 33.22 -6.82
C ASP A 32 18.89 33.62 -5.89
N ALA A 33 19.47 32.58 -5.28
CA ALA A 33 20.81 32.44 -4.70
C ALA A 33 21.05 32.81 -3.22
N ASP A 34 20.97 31.77 -2.37
CA ASP A 34 22.12 31.34 -1.54
C ASP A 34 22.09 29.79 -1.43
N PRO A 35 23.21 29.05 -1.61
CA PRO A 35 23.25 27.59 -1.65
C PRO A 35 23.42 27.06 -0.24
N GLY A 36 22.34 27.07 0.53
CA GLY A 36 22.22 26.33 1.78
C GLY A 36 21.32 25.12 1.53
N THR A 37 21.89 23.93 1.57
CA THR A 37 21.22 22.62 1.64
C THR A 37 19.93 22.70 2.45
N LEU A 38 18.77 22.79 1.77
CA LEU A 38 17.49 22.51 2.38
C LEU A 38 17.38 20.99 2.50
N THR A 39 17.66 20.48 3.69
CA THR A 39 17.22 19.16 4.13
C THR A 39 15.70 19.08 3.99
N ARG A 40 15.18 18.42 2.93
CA ARG A 40 13.81 17.89 2.94
C ARG A 40 13.85 16.56 3.69
N ASN A 41 13.15 16.49 4.82
CA ASN A 41 12.86 15.26 5.58
C ASN A 41 14.06 14.39 5.99
N GLY A 42 15.22 14.98 6.28
CA GLY A 42 16.38 14.24 6.82
C GLY A 42 17.16 13.40 5.81
N CYS A 43 16.78 13.40 4.53
CA CYS A 43 17.55 12.80 3.46
C CYS A 43 18.72 13.72 3.05
N GLN A 44 19.95 13.20 3.04
CA GLN A 44 21.12 13.93 2.53
C GLN A 44 21.38 13.54 1.08
N ALA A 45 21.11 14.48 0.17
CA ALA A 45 21.36 14.33 -1.26
C ALA A 45 22.84 14.01 -1.53
N LEU A 46 23.09 12.89 -2.18
CA LEU A 46 24.39 12.47 -2.66
C LEU A 46 24.82 13.35 -3.84
N THR A 47 26.08 13.73 -3.90
CA THR A 47 26.64 14.46 -5.05
C THR A 47 27.10 13.49 -6.16
N CYS A 48 27.31 14.00 -7.38
CA CYS A 48 27.90 13.21 -8.48
C CYS A 48 29.22 12.55 -8.05
N GLU A 49 30.06 13.28 -7.33
CA GLU A 49 31.36 12.78 -6.84
C GLU A 49 31.20 11.66 -5.80
N GLN A 50 30.24 11.78 -4.89
CA GLN A 50 29.94 10.74 -3.89
C GLN A 50 29.38 9.46 -4.53
N GLN A 51 28.75 9.58 -5.70
CA GLN A 51 28.21 8.46 -6.48
C GLN A 51 29.19 7.94 -7.56
N GLY A 52 30.37 8.54 -7.71
CA GLY A 52 31.35 8.15 -8.73
C GLY A 52 30.94 8.48 -10.16
N LEU A 53 30.13 9.52 -10.35
CA LEU A 53 29.57 9.94 -11.64
C LEU A 53 30.35 11.16 -12.18
N GLU A 54 30.86 11.05 -13.39
CA GLU A 54 31.61 12.11 -14.08
C GLU A 54 30.74 12.89 -15.07
N CYS A 55 29.70 12.24 -15.62
CA CYS A 55 28.86 12.81 -16.66
C CYS A 55 27.40 12.32 -16.62
N GLY A 56 26.53 13.00 -17.36
CA GLY A 56 25.14 12.57 -17.55
C GLY A 56 24.22 13.01 -16.40
N THR A 57 22.99 12.50 -16.39
CA THR A 57 21.99 12.82 -15.37
C THR A 57 21.77 11.64 -14.45
N ALA A 58 21.78 11.89 -13.15
CA ALA A 58 21.50 10.89 -12.12
C ALA A 58 20.56 11.46 -11.06
N ILE A 59 20.16 10.64 -10.09
CA ILE A 59 19.32 11.06 -8.99
C ILE A 59 20.19 11.15 -7.74
N ASP A 60 20.00 12.17 -6.92
CA ASP A 60 20.81 12.43 -5.72
C ASP A 60 20.50 11.49 -4.54
N GLY A 61 19.70 10.43 -4.74
CA GLY A 61 19.26 9.55 -3.65
C GLY A 61 18.21 10.16 -2.70
N CYS A 62 17.78 11.40 -2.95
CA CYS A 62 16.73 12.11 -2.22
C CYS A 62 15.65 12.71 -3.15
N GLY A 63 15.60 12.23 -4.40
CA GLY A 63 14.61 12.64 -5.40
C GLY A 63 14.95 13.91 -6.19
N GLY A 64 16.15 14.48 -6.01
CA GLY A 64 16.67 15.56 -6.87
C GLY A 64 17.45 15.03 -8.06
N VAL A 65 17.41 15.72 -9.20
CA VAL A 65 18.20 15.36 -10.39
C VAL A 65 19.59 15.99 -10.29
N LEU A 66 20.62 15.15 -10.24
CA LEU A 66 22.01 15.52 -10.45
C LEU A 66 22.29 15.67 -11.94
N ARG A 67 22.96 16.76 -12.30
CA ARG A 67 23.55 16.96 -13.63
C ARG A 67 25.06 16.86 -13.49
N CYS A 68 25.57 15.66 -13.68
CA CYS A 68 27.00 15.38 -13.74
C CYS A 68 27.52 15.86 -15.11
N GLY A 69 28.78 16.28 -15.18
CA GLY A 69 29.31 17.12 -16.25
C GLY A 69 29.19 16.58 -17.68
N THR A 70 29.84 17.25 -18.63
CA THR A 70 30.01 16.74 -19.98
C THR A 70 31.40 16.15 -20.14
N CYS A 71 31.52 15.08 -20.92
CA CYS A 71 32.82 14.48 -21.16
C CYS A 71 33.76 15.36 -21.98
N PRO A 72 35.08 15.22 -21.78
CA PRO A 72 36.10 15.82 -22.64
C PRO A 72 35.92 15.45 -24.12
N GLU A 73 36.51 16.24 -25.02
CA GLU A 73 36.53 15.91 -26.46
C GLU A 73 37.14 14.51 -26.67
N ASP A 74 36.49 13.70 -27.52
CA ASP A 74 36.77 12.27 -27.82
C ASP A 74 36.30 11.23 -26.79
N GLU A 75 35.56 11.64 -25.75
CA GLU A 75 34.90 10.73 -24.80
C GLU A 75 33.37 10.89 -24.86
N VAL A 76 32.67 9.79 -24.62
CA VAL A 76 31.21 9.78 -24.49
C VAL A 76 30.83 9.40 -23.07
N CYS A 77 29.69 9.92 -22.61
CA CYS A 77 29.18 9.54 -21.30
C CYS A 77 28.73 8.08 -21.29
N GLY A 78 29.27 7.27 -20.39
CA GLY A 78 29.15 5.82 -20.43
C GLY A 78 30.20 5.12 -21.31
N GLY A 79 31.18 5.86 -21.83
CA GLY A 79 32.27 5.30 -22.63
C GLY A 79 33.20 4.42 -21.80
N GLY A 80 33.77 3.38 -22.40
CA GLY A 80 34.62 2.40 -21.69
C GLY A 80 33.86 1.38 -20.83
N GLY A 81 32.52 1.34 -20.88
CA GLY A 81 31.70 0.30 -20.25
C GLY A 81 31.32 0.58 -18.80
N VAL A 82 31.48 1.81 -18.32
CA VAL A 82 31.08 2.23 -16.97
C VAL A 82 30.06 3.37 -17.09
N PRO A 83 28.78 3.16 -16.73
CA PRO A 83 27.73 4.18 -16.86
C PRO A 83 28.07 5.46 -16.10
N ASN A 84 27.68 6.62 -16.67
CA ASN A 84 27.88 7.95 -16.08
C ASN A 84 29.35 8.33 -15.79
N VAL A 85 30.30 7.60 -16.36
CA VAL A 85 31.74 7.88 -16.35
C VAL A 85 32.16 8.20 -17.78
N CYS A 86 33.11 9.12 -17.95
CA CYS A 86 33.58 9.48 -19.27
C CYS A 86 34.59 8.45 -19.79
N GLY A 87 34.43 8.04 -21.04
CA GLY A 87 35.42 7.15 -21.67
C GLY A 87 35.37 7.14 -23.19
N PRO A 88 36.38 6.55 -23.83
CA PRO A 88 36.55 6.61 -25.28
C PRO A 88 35.49 5.77 -26.02
N ALA A 89 34.96 6.32 -27.11
CA ALA A 89 34.11 5.61 -28.08
C ALA A 89 34.89 5.29 -29.37
N PRO A 90 34.69 4.11 -30.00
CA PRO A 90 33.81 3.02 -29.59
C PRO A 90 34.38 2.20 -28.43
N CYS A 91 33.49 1.61 -27.64
CA CYS A 91 33.87 0.61 -26.64
C CYS A 91 34.73 -0.46 -27.32
N THR A 92 36.00 -0.55 -26.91
CA THR A 92 36.91 -1.56 -27.45
C THR A 92 36.78 -2.79 -26.57
N PRO A 93 36.17 -3.89 -27.07
CA PRO A 93 36.00 -5.11 -26.28
C PRO A 93 37.32 -5.53 -25.67
N ALA A 94 37.33 -5.82 -24.37
CA ALA A 94 38.46 -6.47 -23.75
C ALA A 94 38.77 -7.76 -24.53
N THR A 95 40.05 -8.13 -24.61
CA THR A 95 40.44 -9.47 -25.07
C THR A 95 40.86 -10.27 -23.85
N CYS A 96 40.81 -11.59 -23.94
CA CYS A 96 41.31 -12.45 -22.86
C CYS A 96 42.76 -12.10 -22.46
N ALA A 97 43.58 -11.73 -23.45
CA ALA A 97 44.94 -11.26 -23.22
C ALA A 97 45.00 -9.92 -22.48
N SER A 98 44.22 -8.92 -22.89
CA SER A 98 44.22 -7.59 -22.24
C SER A 98 43.59 -7.60 -20.84
N ALA A 99 42.62 -8.49 -20.59
CA ALA A 99 42.02 -8.71 -19.27
C ALA A 99 42.85 -9.66 -18.37
N ARG A 100 43.98 -10.18 -18.88
CA ARG A 100 44.82 -11.20 -18.22
C ARG A 100 44.03 -12.43 -17.74
N LYS A 101 43.04 -12.86 -18.54
CA LYS A 101 42.18 -14.03 -18.30
C LYS A 101 42.51 -15.13 -19.30
N ASN A 102 42.52 -16.38 -18.85
CA ASN A 102 42.88 -17.54 -19.68
C ASN A 102 41.92 -18.72 -19.50
N CYS A 103 40.73 -18.49 -18.93
CA CYS A 103 39.65 -19.47 -18.95
C CYS A 103 38.26 -18.87 -18.73
N GLY A 104 37.23 -19.67 -19.03
CA GLY A 104 35.84 -19.36 -18.72
C GLY A 104 35.25 -18.28 -19.63
N ARG A 105 33.98 -17.95 -19.38
CA ARG A 105 33.31 -16.83 -20.05
C ARG A 105 33.38 -15.59 -19.17
N MET A 106 33.65 -14.45 -19.77
CA MET A 106 33.62 -13.15 -19.09
C MET A 106 33.04 -12.08 -20.02
N PRO A 107 32.39 -11.05 -19.48
CA PRO A 107 31.98 -9.90 -20.27
C PRO A 107 33.20 -9.17 -20.83
N ASP A 108 33.10 -8.66 -22.05
CA ASP A 108 34.15 -7.86 -22.70
C ASP A 108 34.13 -6.37 -22.29
N GLY A 109 33.19 -5.98 -21.43
CA GLY A 109 32.98 -4.59 -21.01
C GLY A 109 32.21 -3.75 -22.04
N CYS A 110 31.72 -4.35 -23.12
CA CYS A 110 31.06 -3.68 -24.25
C CYS A 110 29.80 -4.42 -24.71
N GLY A 111 29.17 -5.21 -23.83
CA GLY A 111 27.96 -6.00 -24.12
C GLY A 111 28.21 -7.33 -24.86
N GLY A 112 29.47 -7.71 -25.11
CA GLY A 112 29.85 -9.01 -25.67
C GLY A 112 30.47 -9.95 -24.63
N MET A 113 30.59 -11.24 -24.98
CA MET A 113 31.15 -12.28 -24.11
C MET A 113 32.42 -12.89 -24.70
N LEU A 114 33.51 -12.88 -23.93
CA LEU A 114 34.78 -13.50 -24.28
C LEU A 114 34.82 -14.95 -23.79
N ALA A 115 35.22 -15.86 -24.66
CA ALA A 115 35.53 -17.23 -24.29
C ALA A 115 37.05 -17.40 -24.15
N CYS A 116 37.56 -17.31 -22.92
CA CYS A 116 39.00 -17.25 -22.66
C CYS A 116 39.72 -18.59 -22.58
N GLY A 117 39.09 -19.65 -23.10
CA GLY A 117 39.63 -21.01 -23.13
C GLY A 117 39.20 -21.87 -21.96
N THR A 118 39.81 -23.04 -21.85
CA THR A 118 39.59 -24.04 -20.79
C THR A 118 40.92 -24.40 -20.15
N CYS A 119 40.92 -24.67 -18.84
CA CYS A 119 42.13 -25.00 -18.11
C CYS A 119 42.68 -26.38 -18.46
N ALA A 120 44.00 -26.54 -18.32
CA ALA A 120 44.66 -27.84 -18.45
C ALA A 120 44.23 -28.78 -17.30
N GLY A 121 44.36 -30.09 -17.50
CA GLY A 121 43.92 -31.09 -16.52
C GLY A 121 44.55 -30.88 -15.13
N GLY A 122 43.71 -30.64 -14.12
CA GLY A 122 44.13 -30.39 -12.74
C GLY A 122 44.05 -28.92 -12.29
N GLU A 123 43.64 -28.00 -13.16
CA GLU A 123 43.36 -26.60 -12.83
C GLU A 123 41.86 -26.31 -13.01
N THR A 124 41.30 -25.47 -12.14
CA THR A 124 39.91 -25.01 -12.24
C THR A 124 39.91 -23.55 -12.65
N CYS A 125 38.95 -23.15 -13.49
CA CYS A 125 38.83 -21.76 -13.86
C CYS A 125 38.42 -20.91 -12.65
N GLY A 126 39.27 -19.97 -12.24
CA GLY A 126 39.13 -19.25 -10.96
C GLY A 126 39.79 -19.94 -9.77
N GLY A 127 40.41 -21.11 -9.95
CA GLY A 127 40.91 -21.96 -8.87
C GLY A 127 42.05 -21.37 -8.04
N GLY A 128 42.73 -20.32 -8.51
CA GLY A 128 43.76 -19.58 -7.77
C GLY A 128 43.26 -18.34 -7.01
N GLY A 129 41.94 -18.16 -6.86
CA GLY A 129 41.34 -16.99 -6.21
C GLY A 129 41.18 -15.75 -7.10
N VAL A 130 41.50 -15.86 -8.39
CA VAL A 130 41.30 -14.78 -9.37
C VAL A 130 40.32 -15.28 -10.45
N PRO A 131 39.11 -14.69 -10.57
CA PRO A 131 38.11 -15.10 -11.55
C PRO A 131 38.67 -15.12 -12.98
N ASN A 132 38.24 -16.11 -13.78
CA ASN A 132 38.62 -16.28 -15.19
C ASN A 132 40.12 -16.51 -15.46
N VAL A 133 40.88 -16.92 -14.43
CA VAL A 133 42.27 -17.37 -14.55
C VAL A 133 42.40 -18.82 -14.10
N CYS A 134 43.04 -19.67 -14.91
CA CYS A 134 43.40 -21.02 -14.53
C CYS A 134 44.38 -20.96 -13.38
N GLY A 135 44.01 -21.58 -12.28
CA GLY A 135 44.88 -21.74 -11.12
C GLY A 135 44.58 -23.06 -10.43
N GLN A 136 45.60 -23.59 -9.78
CA GLN A 136 45.42 -24.68 -8.84
C GLN A 136 44.95 -24.10 -7.50
N ALA A 137 43.97 -24.77 -6.89
CA ALA A 137 43.50 -24.43 -5.55
C ALA A 137 44.62 -24.71 -4.53
N SER A 138 45.46 -23.73 -4.28
CA SER A 138 46.27 -23.70 -3.06
C SER A 138 45.43 -23.09 -1.94
N CYS A 139 44.34 -23.77 -1.60
CA CYS A 139 43.72 -23.61 -0.30
C CYS A 139 44.09 -24.86 0.49
N VAL A 140 44.84 -24.70 1.58
CA VAL A 140 45.16 -25.82 2.47
C VAL A 140 43.96 -25.98 3.39
N PRO A 141 43.15 -27.05 3.24
CA PRO A 141 41.96 -27.24 4.06
C PRO A 141 42.35 -27.33 5.53
N ALA A 142 41.63 -26.61 6.39
CA ALA A 142 41.73 -26.86 7.81
C ALA A 142 41.32 -28.31 8.10
N THR A 143 41.87 -28.90 9.16
CA THR A 143 41.43 -30.21 9.66
C THR A 143 40.59 -30.03 10.92
N CYS A 144 39.72 -30.99 11.21
CA CYS A 144 38.94 -31.02 12.46
C CYS A 144 39.82 -30.82 13.70
N ALA A 145 41.02 -31.42 13.70
CA ALA A 145 42.01 -31.24 14.76
C ALA A 145 42.54 -29.80 14.86
N SER A 146 42.84 -29.14 13.73
CA SER A 146 43.31 -27.75 13.72
C SER A 146 42.24 -26.74 14.13
N LEU A 147 40.96 -27.08 13.97
CA LEU A 147 39.82 -26.24 14.35
C LEU A 147 39.29 -26.55 15.77
N GLY A 148 39.90 -27.52 16.46
CA GLY A 148 39.47 -27.97 17.78
C GLY A 148 38.05 -28.54 17.80
N LYS A 149 37.63 -29.18 16.70
CA LYS A 149 36.29 -29.79 16.52
C LYS A 149 36.41 -31.30 16.43
N ASN A 150 35.49 -32.03 17.05
CA ASN A 150 35.51 -33.50 17.10
C ASN A 150 34.15 -34.14 16.82
N CYS A 151 33.20 -33.38 16.27
CA CYS A 151 31.96 -33.91 15.73
C CYS A 151 31.26 -32.94 14.75
N GLY A 152 30.40 -33.50 13.90
CA GLY A 152 29.54 -32.74 12.99
C GLY A 152 30.27 -32.14 11.79
N GLY A 153 29.50 -31.54 10.87
CA GLY A 153 30.02 -30.86 9.69
C GLY A 153 30.63 -29.50 10.03
N VAL A 154 31.83 -29.21 9.53
CA VAL A 154 32.56 -27.95 9.72
C VAL A 154 33.18 -27.53 8.40
N GLN A 155 33.09 -26.26 8.02
CA GLN A 155 33.74 -25.77 6.80
C GLN A 155 35.26 -25.78 6.96
N ASP A 156 35.98 -26.24 5.93
CA ASP A 156 37.45 -26.32 5.92
C ASP A 156 38.15 -24.99 5.63
N GLY A 157 37.38 -23.92 5.39
CA GLY A 157 37.88 -22.60 5.00
C GLY A 157 38.25 -22.47 3.52
N CYS A 158 37.99 -23.51 2.73
CA CYS A 158 38.37 -23.65 1.32
C CYS A 158 37.18 -24.03 0.42
N GLY A 159 35.96 -24.00 0.95
CA GLY A 159 34.74 -24.38 0.24
C GLY A 159 34.42 -25.88 0.31
N GLY A 160 35.15 -26.65 1.11
CA GLY A 160 34.85 -28.05 1.44
C GLY A 160 34.29 -28.21 2.86
N THR A 161 33.40 -29.19 3.04
CA THR A 161 32.86 -29.53 4.37
C THR A 161 33.65 -30.70 4.97
N LEU A 162 34.26 -30.49 6.13
CA LEU A 162 34.87 -31.53 6.96
C LEU A 162 33.80 -32.23 7.79
N ASP A 163 33.75 -33.56 7.72
CA ASP A 163 33.00 -34.36 8.69
C ASP A 163 33.94 -34.69 9.87
N CYS A 164 33.72 -34.02 11.00
CA CYS A 164 34.52 -34.21 12.21
C CYS A 164 34.08 -35.41 13.05
N GLY A 165 33.22 -36.27 12.51
CA GLY A 165 32.79 -37.52 13.10
C GLY A 165 31.52 -37.40 13.93
N THR A 166 31.15 -38.51 14.57
CA THR A 166 29.99 -38.59 15.47
C THR A 166 30.44 -38.79 16.91
N CYS A 167 29.64 -38.33 17.86
CA CYS A 167 29.99 -38.44 19.28
C CYS A 167 29.85 -39.88 19.82
N PRO A 168 30.64 -40.25 20.84
CA PRO A 168 30.46 -41.49 21.59
C PRO A 168 29.06 -41.60 22.20
N GLN A 169 28.61 -42.83 22.44
CA GLN A 169 27.26 -43.09 22.98
C GLN A 169 27.03 -42.34 24.31
N GLY A 170 25.97 -41.52 24.34
CA GLY A 170 25.61 -40.68 25.49
C GLY A 170 26.13 -39.23 25.43
N GLU A 171 26.77 -38.83 24.34
CA GLU A 171 27.16 -37.44 24.04
C GLU A 171 26.48 -36.96 22.77
N THR A 172 26.18 -35.66 22.72
CA THR A 172 25.60 -35.02 21.54
C THR A 172 26.57 -33.97 21.03
N CYS A 173 26.64 -33.80 19.70
CA CYS A 173 27.52 -32.79 19.11
C CYS A 173 27.02 -31.38 19.48
N GLY A 174 27.83 -30.62 20.21
CA GLY A 174 27.41 -29.35 20.83
C GLY A 174 26.85 -29.49 22.26
N GLY A 175 26.69 -30.71 22.77
CA GLY A 175 25.99 -31.02 24.03
C GLY A 175 26.69 -30.54 25.31
N GLY A 176 27.92 -30.03 25.23
CA GLY A 176 28.67 -29.42 26.33
C GLY A 176 28.66 -27.88 26.34
N GLY A 177 27.90 -27.23 25.45
CA GLY A 177 27.86 -25.77 25.30
C GLY A 177 28.90 -25.19 24.34
N ALA A 178 29.71 -26.02 23.69
CA ALA A 178 30.67 -25.60 22.66
C ALA A 178 30.30 -26.23 21.30
N PRO A 179 30.04 -25.43 20.24
CA PRO A 179 29.66 -25.94 18.92
C PRO A 179 30.71 -26.89 18.32
N ASN A 180 30.24 -27.98 17.71
CA ASN A 180 31.05 -29.01 17.06
C ASN A 180 32.07 -29.69 18.00
N GLN A 181 31.74 -29.73 19.30
CA GLN A 181 32.43 -30.53 20.31
C GLN A 181 31.48 -31.50 20.99
N CYS A 182 31.89 -32.76 21.14
CA CYS A 182 31.14 -33.75 21.89
C CYS A 182 31.09 -33.40 23.37
N GLY A 183 29.89 -33.38 23.94
CA GLY A 183 29.70 -33.15 25.36
C GLY A 183 28.42 -33.79 25.87
N ARG A 184 28.41 -34.11 27.16
CA ARG A 184 27.22 -34.61 27.86
C ARG A 184 26.44 -33.42 28.39
N ALA A 185 25.23 -33.23 27.87
CA ALA A 185 24.28 -32.33 28.50
C ALA A 185 23.71 -33.05 29.73
N THR A 186 24.18 -32.74 30.94
CA THR A 186 23.31 -32.94 32.12
C THR A 186 22.32 -31.79 32.14
N CYS A 187 21.33 -31.88 31.27
CA CYS A 187 20.18 -31.03 31.37
C CYS A 187 19.23 -31.67 32.39
N ARG A 188 19.04 -31.01 33.53
CA ARG A 188 18.04 -31.43 34.52
C ARG A 188 16.70 -30.87 34.06
N PRO A 189 15.75 -31.70 33.63
CA PRO A 189 14.45 -31.23 33.19
C PRO A 189 13.71 -30.55 34.34
N PHE A 190 13.09 -29.41 34.06
CA PHE A 190 12.17 -28.78 34.99
C PHE A 190 10.92 -29.65 35.17
N THR A 191 10.22 -29.53 36.29
CA THR A 191 8.90 -30.13 36.49
C THR A 191 7.82 -29.05 36.41
N CYS A 192 6.58 -29.46 36.08
CA CYS A 192 5.42 -28.56 36.07
C CYS A 192 5.27 -27.76 37.37
N ALA A 193 5.54 -28.41 38.51
CA ALA A 193 5.48 -27.80 39.83
C ALA A 193 6.59 -26.75 40.05
N GLU A 194 7.81 -27.00 39.57
CA GLU A 194 8.92 -26.04 39.65
C GLU A 194 8.69 -24.81 38.76
N LEU A 195 7.94 -24.95 37.67
CA LEU A 195 7.57 -23.85 36.75
C LEU A 195 6.27 -23.14 37.14
N GLY A 196 5.58 -23.61 38.18
CA GLY A 196 4.29 -23.07 38.59
C GLY A 196 3.18 -23.25 37.56
N LYS A 197 3.23 -24.30 36.73
CA LYS A 197 2.29 -24.60 35.64
C LYS A 197 1.46 -25.83 35.98
N ASN A 198 0.18 -25.81 35.63
CA ASN A 198 -0.77 -26.89 35.96
C ASN A 198 -1.72 -27.23 34.81
N CYS A 199 -1.39 -26.83 33.58
CA CYS A 199 -2.05 -27.33 32.39
C CYS A 199 -1.22 -27.19 31.10
N GLY A 200 -1.59 -27.98 30.11
CA GLY A 200 -1.03 -27.92 28.77
C GLY A 200 0.37 -28.54 28.69
N THR A 201 0.96 -28.45 27.50
CA THR A 201 2.26 -29.02 27.19
C THR A 201 3.33 -27.94 27.24
N LEU A 202 4.45 -28.22 27.90
CA LEU A 202 5.59 -27.30 27.99
C LEU A 202 6.89 -28.03 27.68
N SER A 203 7.93 -27.31 27.30
CA SER A 203 9.27 -27.88 27.25
C SER A 203 9.82 -28.04 28.66
N ASP A 204 10.49 -29.16 28.93
CA ASP A 204 11.23 -29.38 30.19
C ASP A 204 12.57 -28.62 30.25
N GLY A 205 12.88 -27.83 29.22
CA GLY A 205 14.15 -27.10 29.08
C GLY A 205 15.30 -27.96 28.55
N CYS A 206 15.04 -29.24 28.27
CA CYS A 206 16.03 -30.26 27.93
C CYS A 206 15.67 -31.10 26.70
N GLY A 207 14.67 -30.66 25.93
CA GLY A 207 14.20 -31.34 24.72
C GLY A 207 13.12 -32.40 24.97
N GLY A 208 12.66 -32.57 26.21
CA GLY A 208 11.46 -33.34 26.57
C GLY A 208 10.23 -32.45 26.72
N VAL A 209 9.04 -33.06 26.64
CA VAL A 209 7.75 -32.38 26.81
C VAL A 209 7.16 -32.73 28.17
N LEU A 210 6.88 -31.70 28.97
CA LEU A 210 6.11 -31.77 30.22
C LEU A 210 4.62 -31.68 29.92
N GLU A 211 3.89 -32.70 30.34
CA GLU A 211 2.42 -32.75 30.29
C GLU A 211 1.86 -32.31 31.65
N CYS A 212 1.52 -31.03 31.79
CA CYS A 212 1.15 -30.45 33.08
C CYS A 212 -0.34 -30.62 33.44
N GLY A 213 -1.05 -31.52 32.74
CA GLY A 213 -2.44 -31.88 33.00
C GLY A 213 -3.43 -31.05 32.18
N THR A 214 -4.71 -31.30 32.45
CA THR A 214 -5.86 -30.60 31.84
C THR A 214 -6.62 -29.84 32.91
N CYS A 215 -7.28 -28.76 32.50
CA CYS A 215 -8.02 -27.93 33.44
C CYS A 215 -9.37 -28.53 33.84
N PRO A 216 -9.82 -28.32 35.09
CA PRO A 216 -11.19 -28.67 35.52
C PRO A 216 -12.25 -27.95 34.69
N ASP A 217 -13.44 -28.56 34.58
CA ASP A 217 -14.57 -27.99 33.85
C ASP A 217 -14.86 -26.54 34.27
N GLY A 218 -14.95 -25.64 33.29
CA GLY A 218 -15.17 -24.20 33.50
C GLY A 218 -13.90 -23.34 33.56
N THR A 219 -12.70 -23.92 33.41
CA THR A 219 -11.44 -23.18 33.29
C THR A 219 -10.72 -23.54 31.99
N ALA A 220 -9.97 -22.59 31.43
CA ALA A 220 -9.18 -22.77 30.22
C ALA A 220 -7.69 -22.68 30.54
N CYS A 221 -6.87 -23.44 29.82
CA CYS A 221 -5.43 -23.36 29.99
C CYS A 221 -4.91 -22.02 29.48
N GLY A 222 -4.40 -21.18 30.37
CA GLY A 222 -4.07 -19.77 30.08
C GLY A 222 -5.22 -18.78 30.30
N GLY A 223 -6.36 -19.19 30.86
CA GLY A 223 -7.57 -18.37 30.96
C GLY A 223 -7.39 -17.06 31.73
N ASP A 224 -6.64 -17.04 32.84
CA ASP A 224 -6.43 -15.81 33.62
C ASP A 224 -5.32 -14.90 33.04
N GLY A 225 -4.93 -15.09 31.77
CA GLY A 225 -3.85 -14.34 31.13
C GLY A 225 -2.43 -14.78 31.52
N VAL A 226 -2.30 -15.84 32.33
CA VAL A 226 -1.01 -16.47 32.66
C VAL A 226 -0.89 -17.78 31.88
N PRO A 227 0.00 -17.88 30.87
CA PRO A 227 0.13 -19.08 30.05
C PRO A 227 0.41 -20.35 30.86
N ASN A 228 -0.21 -21.46 30.44
CA ASN A 228 -0.05 -22.80 31.04
C ASN A 228 -0.44 -22.92 32.52
N VAL A 229 -1.29 -21.99 32.98
CA VAL A 229 -1.98 -22.08 34.27
C VAL A 229 -3.48 -22.12 34.01
N CYS A 230 -4.19 -23.06 34.63
CA CYS A 230 -5.64 -23.09 34.58
C CYS A 230 -6.19 -21.83 35.20
N GLY A 231 -6.90 -21.06 34.40
CA GLY A 231 -7.59 -19.86 34.84
C GLY A 231 -8.94 -19.74 34.14
N ILE A 232 -9.78 -18.84 34.63
CA ILE A 232 -11.04 -18.53 33.95
C ILE A 232 -10.70 -17.40 32.97
N PRO A 233 -11.07 -17.46 31.68
CA PRO A 233 -10.86 -16.33 30.76
C PRO A 233 -11.26 -15.03 31.46
N ALA A 234 -10.29 -14.14 31.68
CA ALA A 234 -10.53 -12.83 32.29
C ALA A 234 -11.29 -11.96 31.30
N CYS A 235 -12.56 -12.26 31.12
CA CYS A 235 -13.53 -11.32 30.64
C CYS A 235 -14.13 -10.69 31.89
N THR A 236 -13.68 -9.49 32.23
CA THR A 236 -14.29 -8.73 33.32
C THR A 236 -15.70 -8.36 32.87
N PRO A 237 -16.75 -9.00 33.41
CA PRO A 237 -18.10 -8.74 32.96
C PRO A 237 -18.43 -7.28 33.26
N LEU A 238 -19.03 -6.58 32.29
CA LEU A 238 -19.54 -5.23 32.55
C LEU A 238 -20.50 -5.29 33.74
N SER A 239 -20.56 -4.26 34.58
CA SER A 239 -21.54 -4.20 35.66
C SER A 239 -22.71 -3.30 35.26
N CYS A 240 -23.90 -3.58 35.79
CA CYS A 240 -25.08 -2.75 35.56
C CYS A 240 -24.82 -1.28 35.92
N SER A 241 -24.09 -1.03 37.02
CA SER A 241 -23.68 0.32 37.42
C SER A 241 -22.66 0.94 36.46
N GLY A 242 -21.71 0.16 35.93
CA GLY A 242 -20.74 0.62 34.94
C GLY A 242 -21.36 1.01 33.59
N LEU A 243 -22.52 0.44 33.26
CA LEU A 243 -23.30 0.75 32.05
C LEU A 243 -24.40 1.80 32.27
N GLY A 244 -24.57 2.29 33.50
CA GLY A 244 -25.65 3.21 33.85
C GLY A 244 -27.05 2.59 33.74
N LYS A 245 -27.17 1.27 33.93
CA LYS A 245 -28.41 0.48 33.82
C LYS A 245 -28.81 -0.06 35.19
N ASN A 246 -30.10 -0.08 35.48
CA ASN A 246 -30.63 -0.49 36.80
C ASN A 246 -31.89 -1.35 36.70
N CYS A 247 -32.17 -1.96 35.54
CA CYS A 247 -33.18 -3.00 35.41
C CYS A 247 -33.01 -3.89 34.16
N GLY A 248 -33.63 -5.07 34.20
CA GLY A 248 -33.72 -6.00 33.07
C GLY A 248 -32.44 -6.76 32.76
N PHE A 249 -32.48 -7.56 31.70
CA PHE A 249 -31.36 -8.43 31.29
C PHE A 249 -30.50 -7.77 30.22
N ILE A 250 -29.17 -7.83 30.37
CA ILE A 250 -28.21 -7.20 29.47
C ILE A 250 -27.04 -8.15 29.23
N PRO A 251 -26.54 -8.33 28.00
CA PRO A 251 -25.31 -9.10 27.77
C PRO A 251 -24.13 -8.47 28.51
N ASP A 252 -23.31 -9.29 29.17
CA ASP A 252 -22.19 -8.83 30.00
C ASP A 252 -20.90 -8.52 29.22
N GLY A 253 -20.93 -8.72 27.89
CA GLY A 253 -19.77 -8.58 26.99
C GLY A 253 -18.86 -9.81 26.94
N CYS A 254 -19.18 -10.86 27.70
CA CYS A 254 -18.37 -12.05 27.95
C CYS A 254 -19.09 -13.36 27.62
N GLY A 255 -20.26 -13.27 26.99
CA GLY A 255 -21.13 -14.41 26.68
C GLY A 255 -22.11 -14.77 27.80
N GLY A 256 -22.10 -14.06 28.92
CA GLY A 256 -23.10 -14.13 29.99
C GLY A 256 -24.14 -13.01 29.91
N VAL A 257 -25.14 -13.06 30.81
CA VAL A 257 -26.22 -12.06 30.90
C VAL A 257 -26.26 -11.50 32.31
N LEU A 258 -26.13 -10.17 32.42
CA LEU A 258 -26.35 -9.38 33.64
C LEU A 258 -27.84 -9.23 33.90
N GLU A 259 -28.27 -9.52 35.11
CA GLU A 259 -29.61 -9.21 35.60
C GLU A 259 -29.56 -7.95 36.45
N CYS A 260 -29.90 -6.81 35.85
CA CYS A 260 -29.74 -5.49 36.47
C CYS A 260 -30.86 -5.12 37.46
N GLY A 261 -31.62 -6.11 37.93
CA GLY A 261 -32.71 -5.95 38.89
C GLY A 261 -34.06 -5.60 38.26
N THR A 262 -35.04 -5.38 39.14
CA THR A 262 -36.38 -4.91 38.81
C THR A 262 -36.57 -3.49 39.35
N CYS A 263 -37.41 -2.70 38.69
CA CYS A 263 -37.67 -1.33 39.14
C CYS A 263 -38.54 -1.31 40.41
N PRO A 264 -38.41 -0.27 41.26
CA PRO A 264 -39.32 0.01 42.37
C PRO A 264 -40.78 0.10 41.90
N GLU A 265 -41.74 -0.10 42.81
CA GLU A 265 -43.18 0.08 42.51
C GLU A 265 -43.41 1.48 41.89
N ASP A 266 -44.24 1.51 40.83
CA ASP A 266 -44.55 2.66 39.97
C ASP A 266 -43.47 3.10 38.94
N GLU A 267 -42.39 2.34 38.78
CA GLU A 267 -41.39 2.53 37.71
C GLU A 267 -41.39 1.36 36.70
N THR A 268 -41.06 1.65 35.43
CA THR A 268 -40.97 0.61 34.38
C THR A 268 -39.56 0.58 33.80
N CYS A 269 -39.07 -0.63 33.50
CA CYS A 269 -37.74 -0.79 32.92
C CYS A 269 -37.69 -0.24 31.49
N GLY A 270 -36.88 0.82 31.27
CA GLY A 270 -36.87 1.62 30.04
C GLY A 270 -37.58 2.98 30.18
N GLY A 271 -38.23 3.25 31.31
CA GLY A 271 -38.99 4.49 31.58
C GLY A 271 -38.13 5.71 31.92
N GLY A 272 -36.83 5.53 32.23
CA GLY A 272 -35.92 6.61 32.61
C GLY A 272 -35.29 7.41 31.46
N GLY A 273 -35.85 7.36 30.25
CA GLY A 273 -35.31 8.05 29.07
C GLY A 273 -34.28 7.24 28.26
N GLY A 274 -34.15 5.94 28.53
CA GLY A 274 -33.31 5.02 27.76
C GLY A 274 -33.53 3.55 28.16
N PRO A 275 -33.17 2.58 27.29
CA PRO A 275 -33.37 1.15 27.56
C PRO A 275 -32.62 0.70 28.80
N ASN A 276 -33.23 -0.19 29.58
CA ASN A 276 -32.70 -0.76 30.83
C ASN A 276 -32.41 0.26 31.95
N VAL A 277 -33.14 1.37 31.95
CA VAL A 277 -33.13 2.39 33.02
C VAL A 277 -34.54 2.54 33.61
N CYS A 278 -34.68 2.34 34.92
CA CYS A 278 -35.91 2.58 35.67
C CYS A 278 -36.24 4.06 35.67
N GLY A 279 -37.51 4.36 35.43
CA GLY A 279 -38.06 5.69 35.60
C GLY A 279 -39.58 5.60 35.75
N PRO A 280 -40.21 6.69 36.23
CA PRO A 280 -41.64 6.72 36.47
C PRO A 280 -42.38 6.35 35.18
N ALA A 281 -43.35 5.46 35.31
CA ALA A 281 -44.21 5.04 34.21
C ALA A 281 -45.17 6.18 33.83
N SER A 282 -44.66 7.29 33.29
CA SER A 282 -45.47 8.29 32.60
C SER A 282 -45.81 7.82 31.20
N CYS A 283 -46.05 6.53 31.02
CA CYS A 283 -46.64 6.03 29.81
C CYS A 283 -48.12 5.82 30.10
N ILE A 284 -48.91 6.85 29.80
CA ILE A 284 -50.36 6.72 29.78
C ILE A 284 -50.66 5.87 28.54
N PRO A 285 -51.09 4.60 28.71
CA PRO A 285 -51.37 3.75 27.57
C PRO A 285 -52.47 4.42 26.77
N THR A 286 -52.20 4.58 25.48
CA THR A 286 -53.21 5.06 24.54
C THR A 286 -54.37 4.05 24.48
N THR A 287 -55.48 4.40 23.85
CA THR A 287 -56.59 3.47 23.60
C THR A 287 -56.83 3.37 22.10
N CYS A 288 -57.45 2.27 21.64
CA CYS A 288 -57.85 2.13 20.24
C CYS A 288 -58.64 3.37 19.77
N ALA A 289 -59.58 3.85 20.58
CA ALA A 289 -60.37 5.05 20.30
C ALA A 289 -59.50 6.34 20.26
N ALA A 290 -58.55 6.49 21.18
CA ALA A 290 -57.68 7.67 21.22
C ALA A 290 -56.72 7.76 20.02
N GLN A 291 -56.35 6.62 19.41
CA GLN A 291 -55.58 6.57 18.16
C GLN A 291 -56.43 6.51 16.88
N GLY A 292 -57.76 6.57 17.02
CA GLY A 292 -58.68 6.45 15.89
C GLY A 292 -58.62 5.08 15.19
N LYS A 293 -58.30 4.01 15.93
CA LYS A 293 -58.18 2.62 15.44
C LYS A 293 -59.37 1.78 15.93
N ASN A 294 -59.85 0.87 15.10
CA ASN A 294 -61.04 0.06 15.40
C ASN A 294 -60.95 -1.39 14.91
N CYS A 295 -59.74 -1.87 14.61
CA CYS A 295 -59.46 -3.28 14.38
C CYS A 295 -57.99 -3.63 14.56
N GLY A 296 -57.70 -4.92 14.71
CA GLY A 296 -56.34 -5.46 14.78
C GLY A 296 -55.64 -5.15 16.10
N THR A 297 -54.36 -5.55 16.19
CA THR A 297 -53.56 -5.37 17.40
C THR A 297 -52.60 -4.18 17.25
N LEU A 298 -52.48 -3.38 18.30
CA LEU A 298 -51.69 -2.12 18.30
C LEU A 298 -50.89 -2.03 19.60
N SER A 299 -49.68 -1.47 19.58
CA SER A 299 -48.98 -1.22 20.84
C SER A 299 -49.66 -0.09 21.62
N ASN A 300 -49.87 -0.25 22.93
CA ASN A 300 -50.40 0.82 23.77
C ASN A 300 -49.41 1.98 23.99
N GLY A 301 -48.21 1.91 23.40
CA GLY A 301 -47.11 2.87 23.58
C GLY A 301 -46.26 2.62 24.82
N CYS A 302 -46.63 1.63 25.64
CA CYS A 302 -46.08 1.37 26.98
C CYS A 302 -45.63 -0.09 27.16
N GLY A 303 -45.29 -0.75 26.05
CA GLY A 303 -44.86 -2.17 26.05
C GLY A 303 -45.99 -3.20 26.13
N GLY A 304 -47.26 -2.79 26.21
CA GLY A 304 -48.43 -3.67 26.10
C GLY A 304 -49.07 -3.61 24.70
N LEU A 305 -49.88 -4.62 24.36
CA LEU A 305 -50.66 -4.67 23.12
C LEU A 305 -52.16 -4.47 23.41
N LEU A 306 -52.79 -3.58 22.65
CA LEU A 306 -54.23 -3.33 22.60
C LEU A 306 -54.83 -4.18 21.49
N ASP A 307 -55.93 -4.87 21.78
CA ASP A 307 -56.76 -5.53 20.78
C ASP A 307 -57.96 -4.63 20.46
N CYS A 308 -58.00 -4.09 19.23
CA CYS A 308 -59.02 -3.16 18.77
C CYS A 308 -60.21 -3.87 18.09
N GLY A 309 -60.27 -5.20 18.16
CA GLY A 309 -61.35 -6.01 17.62
C GLY A 309 -61.18 -6.38 16.14
N GLU A 310 -62.23 -6.97 15.57
CA GLU A 310 -62.27 -7.42 14.17
C GLU A 310 -63.32 -6.65 13.35
N CYS A 311 -63.11 -6.57 12.05
CA CYS A 311 -64.02 -5.87 11.14
C CYS A 311 -65.23 -6.74 10.77
N PHE A 312 -66.42 -6.13 10.76
CA PHE A 312 -67.63 -6.81 10.31
C PHE A 312 -67.70 -6.92 8.76
N SER A 313 -68.44 -7.95 8.31
CA SER A 313 -68.48 -8.52 6.95
C SER A 313 -68.20 -7.57 5.78
N GLY A 314 -67.13 -7.87 5.02
CA GLY A 314 -66.75 -7.22 3.76
C GLY A 314 -65.66 -6.16 3.89
N GLN A 315 -65.19 -5.87 5.11
CA GLN A 315 -64.08 -4.96 5.38
C GLN A 315 -62.87 -5.75 5.89
N THR A 316 -61.67 -5.27 5.55
CA THR A 316 -60.41 -5.85 6.04
C THR A 316 -59.73 -4.83 6.94
N CYS A 317 -59.07 -5.30 8.00
CA CYS A 317 -58.34 -4.40 8.88
C CYS A 317 -57.16 -3.77 8.12
N GLY A 318 -57.15 -2.45 7.96
CA GLY A 318 -56.23 -1.73 7.08
C GLY A 318 -56.71 -1.57 5.62
N GLY A 319 -57.88 -2.11 5.26
CA GLY A 319 -58.36 -2.17 3.87
C GLY A 319 -58.65 -0.83 3.18
N GLY A 320 -58.74 0.27 3.95
CA GLY A 320 -58.93 1.63 3.43
C GLY A 320 -57.64 2.45 3.25
N GLY A 321 -56.46 1.82 3.34
CA GLY A 321 -55.16 2.50 3.25
C GLY A 321 -54.63 3.08 4.57
N VAL A 322 -55.34 2.88 5.68
CA VAL A 322 -54.92 3.30 7.03
C VAL A 322 -54.87 2.09 7.93
N ALA A 323 -53.67 1.72 8.39
CA ALA A 323 -53.45 0.58 9.27
C ALA A 323 -54.31 0.63 10.54
N ASN A 324 -54.81 -0.52 10.97
CA ASN A 324 -55.64 -0.74 12.16
C ASN A 324 -56.99 0.01 12.15
N VAL A 325 -57.50 0.34 10.95
CA VAL A 325 -58.86 0.85 10.74
C VAL A 325 -59.60 -0.04 9.73
N CYS A 326 -60.83 -0.43 10.05
CA CYS A 326 -61.68 -1.19 9.14
C CYS A 326 -62.00 -0.35 7.89
N GLY A 327 -61.62 -0.86 6.72
CA GLY A 327 -61.91 -0.22 5.45
C GLY A 327 -62.17 -1.23 4.35
N SER A 328 -62.93 -0.81 3.35
CA SER A 328 -63.21 -1.61 2.16
C SER A 328 -62.00 -1.58 1.24
N ALA A 329 -61.45 -2.75 0.89
CA ALA A 329 -60.27 -2.89 0.03
C ALA A 329 -60.48 -2.24 -1.35
N ARG A 330 -60.05 -0.98 -1.46
CA ARG A 330 -59.48 -0.42 -2.67
C ARG A 330 -58.25 0.36 -2.27
N CYS A 331 -57.18 -0.37 -1.98
CA CYS A 331 -55.85 0.21 -2.06
C CYS A 331 -55.62 0.53 -3.54
N VAL A 332 -55.48 1.81 -3.86
CA VAL A 332 -55.08 2.25 -5.20
C VAL A 332 -53.55 2.25 -5.16
N PRO A 333 -52.87 1.34 -5.86
CA PRO A 333 -51.41 1.31 -5.91
C PRO A 333 -50.87 2.64 -6.40
N ALA A 334 -49.84 3.17 -5.73
CA ALA A 334 -49.12 4.34 -6.25
C ALA A 334 -48.52 3.99 -7.62
N THR A 335 -48.39 4.96 -8.50
CA THR A 335 -47.68 4.78 -9.78
C THR A 335 -46.23 5.26 -9.67
N CYS A 336 -45.35 4.76 -10.53
CA CYS A 336 -43.95 5.19 -10.58
C CYS A 336 -43.81 6.72 -10.75
N ALA A 337 -44.73 7.33 -11.52
CA ALA A 337 -44.76 8.78 -11.72
C ALA A 337 -45.11 9.55 -10.44
N GLU A 338 -46.06 9.06 -9.64
CA GLU A 338 -46.44 9.68 -8.37
C GLU A 338 -45.34 9.57 -7.30
N LEU A 339 -44.50 8.54 -7.39
CA LEU A 339 -43.36 8.33 -6.50
C LEU A 339 -42.06 8.99 -7.01
N GLY A 340 -42.09 9.63 -8.18
CA GLY A 340 -40.93 10.23 -8.83
C GLY A 340 -39.83 9.21 -9.18
N LYS A 341 -40.21 7.97 -9.54
CA LYS A 341 -39.30 6.87 -9.86
C LYS A 341 -39.37 6.51 -11.34
N GLU A 342 -38.22 6.25 -11.94
CA GLU A 342 -38.04 6.10 -13.38
C GLU A 342 -37.45 4.73 -13.79
N CYS A 343 -37.03 3.92 -12.82
CA CYS A 343 -36.43 2.61 -13.07
C CYS A 343 -36.41 1.68 -11.85
N GLY A 344 -36.31 0.38 -12.10
CA GLY A 344 -36.18 -0.65 -11.06
C GLY A 344 -37.46 -0.93 -10.28
N GLY A 345 -37.37 -1.85 -9.31
CA GLY A 345 -38.51 -2.25 -8.49
C GLY A 345 -38.77 -1.26 -7.34
N VAL A 346 -40.02 -0.86 -7.12
CA VAL A 346 -40.44 0.07 -6.06
C VAL A 346 -41.73 -0.42 -5.39
N PRO A 347 -41.85 -0.46 -4.04
CA PRO A 347 -43.11 -0.86 -3.39
C PRO A 347 -44.26 0.10 -3.71
N ASP A 348 -45.44 -0.45 -4.00
CA ASP A 348 -46.63 0.32 -4.43
C ASP A 348 -47.45 0.95 -3.29
N GLY A 349 -47.02 0.75 -2.05
CA GLY A 349 -47.73 1.19 -0.83
C GLY A 349 -48.94 0.33 -0.44
N CYS A 350 -49.26 -0.70 -1.23
CA CYS A 350 -50.38 -1.63 -1.08
C CYS A 350 -49.92 -3.09 -0.88
N GLY A 351 -48.62 -3.32 -0.74
CA GLY A 351 -48.01 -4.64 -0.60
C GLY A 351 -47.63 -5.32 -1.91
N GLY A 352 -47.81 -4.64 -3.05
CA GLY A 352 -47.29 -5.01 -4.36
C GLY A 352 -45.98 -4.29 -4.70
N MET A 353 -45.30 -4.76 -5.75
CA MET A 353 -44.07 -4.15 -6.27
C MET A 353 -44.35 -3.57 -7.67
N LEU A 354 -44.07 -2.29 -7.85
CA LEU A 354 -44.06 -1.62 -9.15
C LEU A 354 -42.74 -1.91 -9.86
N ASP A 355 -42.81 -2.22 -11.15
CA ASP A 355 -41.64 -2.20 -12.03
C ASP A 355 -41.65 -0.87 -12.79
N CYS A 356 -40.75 0.04 -12.41
CA CYS A 356 -40.64 1.36 -13.01
C CYS A 356 -39.81 1.37 -14.29
N GLY A 357 -39.46 0.20 -14.84
CA GLY A 357 -38.81 0.05 -16.12
C GLY A 357 -37.28 0.12 -16.03
N THR A 358 -36.67 0.31 -17.19
CA THR A 358 -35.21 0.39 -17.35
C THR A 358 -34.83 1.72 -17.99
N CYS A 359 -33.62 2.20 -17.68
CA CYS A 359 -33.14 3.47 -18.19
C CYS A 359 -32.82 3.41 -19.68
N ALA A 360 -33.01 4.54 -20.38
CA ALA A 360 -32.56 4.71 -21.75
C ALA A 360 -31.03 4.50 -21.85
N ALA A 361 -30.57 4.08 -23.04
CA ALA A 361 -29.15 3.81 -23.28
C ALA A 361 -28.27 5.00 -22.86
N GLY A 362 -27.23 4.71 -22.05
CA GLY A 362 -26.32 5.71 -21.48
C GLY A 362 -26.68 6.19 -20.06
N LYS A 363 -27.84 5.81 -19.51
CA LYS A 363 -28.23 6.13 -18.13
C LYS A 363 -28.29 4.88 -17.26
N VAL A 364 -27.94 5.03 -15.99
CA VAL A 364 -27.97 3.94 -15.00
C VAL A 364 -29.04 4.23 -13.96
N CYS A 365 -29.75 3.21 -13.53
CA CYS A 365 -30.76 3.34 -12.49
C CYS A 365 -30.08 3.68 -11.16
N GLY A 366 -30.30 4.91 -10.65
CA GLY A 366 -29.57 5.44 -9.50
C GLY A 366 -28.24 6.13 -9.84
N GLY A 367 -27.86 6.27 -11.11
CA GLY A 367 -26.55 6.75 -11.57
C GLY A 367 -26.14 8.17 -11.15
N GLY A 368 -27.08 8.94 -10.59
CA GLY A 368 -26.88 10.31 -10.08
C GLY A 368 -27.04 10.42 -8.55
N GLY A 369 -26.99 9.30 -7.82
CA GLY A 369 -27.06 9.28 -6.36
C GLY A 369 -28.49 9.27 -5.76
N VAL A 370 -29.53 9.25 -6.60
CA VAL A 370 -30.94 9.16 -6.16
C VAL A 370 -31.52 7.80 -6.56
N PRO A 371 -31.89 6.92 -5.61
CA PRO A 371 -32.39 5.58 -5.91
C PRO A 371 -33.63 5.59 -6.82
N ASN A 372 -33.64 4.66 -7.79
CA ASN A 372 -34.74 4.42 -8.73
C ASN A 372 -35.04 5.61 -9.68
N VAL A 373 -34.05 6.46 -9.97
CA VAL A 373 -34.13 7.56 -10.96
C VAL A 373 -33.04 7.39 -12.02
N CYS A 374 -33.35 7.62 -13.28
CA CYS A 374 -32.41 7.45 -14.37
C CYS A 374 -31.55 8.70 -14.57
N ALA A 375 -30.26 8.59 -14.28
CA ALA A 375 -29.30 9.65 -14.54
C ALA A 375 -28.13 9.12 -15.37
N GLU A 376 -27.48 10.03 -16.09
CA GLU A 376 -26.15 9.74 -16.63
C GLU A 376 -25.20 9.47 -15.47
N PRO A 377 -24.19 8.60 -15.63
CA PRO A 377 -23.32 8.20 -14.53
C PRO A 377 -22.43 9.39 -14.11
N GLY A 378 -22.94 10.19 -13.18
CA GLY A 378 -22.15 11.17 -12.42
C GLY A 378 -21.49 10.52 -11.20
N CYS A 379 -21.84 9.27 -10.89
CA CYS A 379 -21.22 8.51 -9.84
C CYS A 379 -20.06 7.66 -10.40
N ARG A 380 -18.86 7.86 -9.84
CA ARG A 380 -17.66 7.07 -10.15
C ARG A 380 -17.52 5.92 -9.15
N PRO A 381 -17.74 4.65 -9.56
CA PRO A 381 -17.62 3.50 -8.68
C PRO A 381 -16.27 3.49 -7.94
N PHE A 382 -16.27 3.08 -6.68
CA PHE A 382 -15.06 2.75 -5.97
C PHE A 382 -14.33 1.57 -6.65
N THR A 383 -13.01 1.50 -6.47
CA THR A 383 -12.25 0.28 -6.80
C THR A 383 -11.94 -0.45 -5.50
N CYS A 384 -11.78 -1.77 -5.54
CA CYS A 384 -11.40 -2.56 -4.37
C CYS A 384 -10.10 -2.05 -3.74
N ALA A 385 -9.12 -1.74 -4.60
CA ALA A 385 -7.87 -1.08 -4.26
C ALA A 385 -8.07 0.24 -3.50
N PHE A 386 -8.91 1.14 -4.04
CA PHE A 386 -9.15 2.45 -3.42
C PHE A 386 -9.85 2.33 -2.05
N LEU A 387 -10.68 1.31 -1.84
CA LEU A 387 -11.32 1.04 -0.55
C LEU A 387 -10.43 0.27 0.43
N GLY A 388 -9.23 -0.14 0.00
CA GLY A 388 -8.34 -1.01 0.76
C GLY A 388 -8.95 -2.39 1.07
N LYS A 389 -9.69 -2.95 0.11
CA LYS A 389 -10.40 -4.24 0.21
C LYS A 389 -9.82 -5.24 -0.77
N ASP A 390 -9.55 -6.46 -0.29
CA ASP A 390 -8.93 -7.54 -1.06
C ASP A 390 -9.76 -8.84 -1.01
N CYS A 391 -10.98 -8.80 -0.43
CA CYS A 391 -11.90 -9.92 -0.47
C CYS A 391 -13.39 -9.56 -0.31
N GLY A 392 -14.24 -10.45 -0.83
CA GLY A 392 -15.68 -10.40 -0.71
C GLY A 392 -16.33 -9.27 -1.53
N THR A 393 -17.63 -9.12 -1.37
CA THR A 393 -18.40 -8.10 -2.10
C THR A 393 -18.56 -6.83 -1.29
N VAL A 394 -18.27 -5.67 -1.88
CA VAL A 394 -18.43 -4.36 -1.23
C VAL A 394 -19.25 -3.41 -2.11
N PRO A 395 -20.06 -2.50 -1.53
CA PRO A 395 -20.74 -1.47 -2.31
C PRO A 395 -19.74 -0.59 -3.05
N ASP A 396 -19.99 -0.33 -4.32
CA ASP A 396 -19.15 0.53 -5.15
C ASP A 396 -19.38 2.04 -4.90
N GLY A 397 -20.27 2.39 -3.96
CA GLY A 397 -20.65 3.78 -3.69
C GLY A 397 -21.58 4.41 -4.73
N CYS A 398 -21.92 3.69 -5.81
CA CYS A 398 -22.76 4.11 -6.92
C CYS A 398 -24.00 3.25 -7.13
N GLY A 399 -24.35 2.46 -6.12
CA GLY A 399 -25.50 1.56 -6.14
C GLY A 399 -25.21 0.19 -6.78
N GLY A 400 -23.98 -0.05 -7.22
CA GLY A 400 -23.46 -1.35 -7.62
C GLY A 400 -22.65 -2.03 -6.52
N MET A 401 -22.13 -3.22 -6.82
CA MET A 401 -21.26 -4.00 -5.93
C MET A 401 -19.97 -4.35 -6.66
N LEU A 402 -18.83 -4.23 -5.97
CA LEU A 402 -17.52 -4.74 -6.40
C LEU A 402 -17.31 -6.12 -5.80
N ASP A 403 -16.73 -7.03 -6.57
CA ASP A 403 -16.19 -8.30 -6.07
C ASP A 403 -14.67 -8.17 -5.94
N CYS A 404 -14.19 -8.08 -4.69
CA CYS A 404 -12.77 -7.90 -4.38
C CYS A 404 -12.01 -9.22 -4.30
N GLY A 405 -12.62 -10.34 -4.69
CA GLY A 405 -11.96 -11.65 -4.76
C GLY A 405 -12.10 -12.46 -3.49
N THR A 406 -11.29 -13.50 -3.38
CA THR A 406 -11.30 -14.46 -2.26
C THR A 406 -9.91 -14.55 -1.64
N CYS A 407 -9.87 -14.71 -0.32
CA CYS A 407 -8.61 -14.83 0.41
C CYS A 407 -7.84 -16.10 0.07
N ALA A 408 -6.53 -16.08 0.34
CA ALA A 408 -5.68 -17.25 0.17
C ALA A 408 -6.05 -18.37 1.15
N ALA A 409 -5.57 -19.59 0.87
CA ALA A 409 -5.86 -20.75 1.71
C ALA A 409 -5.35 -20.53 3.15
N GLY A 410 -6.26 -20.52 4.13
CA GLY A 410 -5.95 -20.31 5.55
C GLY A 410 -6.25 -18.90 6.07
N GLU A 411 -6.65 -17.98 5.20
CA GLU A 411 -7.15 -16.65 5.56
C GLU A 411 -8.67 -16.63 5.59
N THR A 412 -9.24 -15.72 6.37
CA THR A 412 -10.69 -15.52 6.42
C THR A 412 -11.02 -14.04 6.20
N CYS A 413 -11.95 -13.78 5.27
CA CYS A 413 -12.35 -12.43 4.92
C CYS A 413 -13.11 -11.75 6.07
N GLY A 414 -12.62 -10.60 6.53
CA GLY A 414 -13.32 -9.73 7.49
C GLY A 414 -13.12 -10.07 8.98
N VAL A 415 -12.24 -11.03 9.32
CA VAL A 415 -12.15 -11.57 10.69
C VAL A 415 -11.13 -10.84 11.57
N GLY A 416 -10.29 -9.99 10.98
CA GLY A 416 -9.25 -9.19 11.67
C GLY A 416 -9.72 -7.86 12.25
N GLY A 417 -11.03 -7.68 12.44
CA GLY A 417 -11.62 -6.40 12.86
C GLY A 417 -11.78 -5.38 11.73
N VAL A 418 -11.42 -5.72 10.50
CA VAL A 418 -11.64 -4.88 9.30
C VAL A 418 -12.43 -5.67 8.27
N SER A 419 -13.68 -5.26 7.99
CA SER A 419 -14.54 -5.94 7.01
C SER A 419 -13.93 -5.93 5.60
N ASN A 420 -14.13 -7.02 4.87
CA ASN A 420 -13.71 -7.18 3.47
C ASN A 420 -12.19 -7.04 3.25
N VAL A 421 -11.43 -7.41 4.28
CA VAL A 421 -9.98 -7.56 4.23
C VAL A 421 -9.61 -8.97 4.65
N CYS A 422 -8.69 -9.62 3.93
CA CYS A 422 -8.19 -10.94 4.27
C CYS A 422 -7.38 -10.87 5.57
N TYR A 423 -7.73 -11.75 6.51
CA TYR A 423 -7.09 -11.81 7.80
C TYR A 423 -6.73 -13.24 8.19
N ARG A 424 -5.58 -13.39 8.84
CA ARG A 424 -5.11 -14.64 9.43
C ARG A 424 -4.69 -14.41 10.88
N PRO A 425 -5.17 -15.20 11.86
CA PRO A 425 -4.63 -15.22 13.21
C PRO A 425 -3.58 -16.35 13.36
N PRO A 426 -2.74 -16.40 14.42
CA PRO A 426 -1.70 -15.48 14.92
C PRO A 426 -0.37 -15.64 14.10
N PRO A 427 0.87 -15.27 14.55
CA PRO A 427 1.99 -15.02 13.64
C PRO A 427 2.34 -16.28 12.85
N VAL A 428 2.19 -16.18 11.55
CA VAL A 428 2.42 -17.27 10.62
C VAL A 428 3.64 -16.93 9.81
N CYS A 429 4.58 -17.85 9.86
CA CYS A 429 5.85 -17.70 9.18
C CYS A 429 5.72 -17.43 7.66
N VAL A 430 4.70 -18.01 7.04
CA VAL A 430 4.43 -17.86 5.62
C VAL A 430 3.01 -17.31 5.48
N ASP A 431 2.88 -16.06 5.06
CA ASP A 431 1.60 -15.45 4.72
C ASP A 431 1.05 -16.05 3.43
N ARG A 432 1.89 -16.15 2.40
CA ARG A 432 1.51 -16.65 1.08
C ARG A 432 2.61 -17.49 0.45
N ASP A 433 2.22 -18.64 -0.10
CA ASP A 433 3.09 -19.45 -0.96
C ASP A 433 2.89 -19.03 -2.42
N LEU A 434 3.97 -18.59 -3.07
CA LEU A 434 4.03 -18.17 -4.46
C LEU A 434 4.37 -19.34 -5.41
N GLY A 435 4.67 -20.51 -4.87
CA GLY A 435 5.07 -21.68 -5.64
C GLY A 435 6.43 -21.50 -6.30
N ASN A 436 6.54 -21.91 -7.56
CA ASN A 436 7.79 -21.89 -8.34
C ASN A 436 7.67 -21.09 -9.64
N ALA A 437 6.69 -20.19 -9.71
CA ALA A 437 6.49 -19.34 -10.88
C ALA A 437 7.68 -18.39 -11.07
N LEU A 438 8.04 -18.13 -12.33
CA LEU A 438 9.06 -17.16 -12.71
C LEU A 438 8.75 -16.61 -14.12
N PRO A 439 8.80 -15.28 -14.34
CA PRO A 439 9.02 -14.23 -13.34
C PRO A 439 7.83 -14.11 -12.36
N VAL A 440 8.09 -13.57 -11.18
CA VAL A 440 7.04 -13.20 -10.22
C VAL A 440 6.86 -11.68 -10.25
N LYS A 441 5.60 -11.24 -10.33
CA LYS A 441 5.19 -9.85 -10.12
C LYS A 441 4.00 -9.84 -9.18
N LEU A 442 4.21 -9.35 -7.96
CA LEU A 442 3.21 -9.40 -6.89
C LEU A 442 2.99 -8.01 -6.32
N LYS A 443 1.75 -7.53 -6.39
CA LYS A 443 1.32 -6.36 -5.60
C LYS A 443 0.77 -6.82 -4.26
N GLY A 444 1.17 -6.15 -3.19
CA GLY A 444 0.75 -6.44 -1.82
C GLY A 444 0.75 -5.20 -0.94
N SER A 445 0.38 -5.38 0.33
CA SER A 445 0.43 -4.33 1.33
C SER A 445 0.84 -4.88 2.69
N THR A 446 1.73 -4.17 3.38
CA THR A 446 2.06 -4.42 4.79
C THR A 446 1.11 -3.69 5.74
N ARG A 447 0.25 -2.78 5.22
CA ARG A 447 -0.78 -2.11 6.01
C ARG A 447 -1.71 -3.20 6.57
N TRP A 448 -1.81 -3.27 7.89
CA TRP A 448 -2.59 -4.29 8.64
C TRP A 448 -1.96 -5.68 8.75
N ALA A 449 -0.73 -5.87 8.27
CA ALA A 449 0.03 -7.05 8.61
C ALA A 449 0.50 -6.99 10.08
N THR A 450 0.86 -8.15 10.60
CA THR A 450 1.53 -8.27 11.90
C THR A 450 3.04 -8.08 11.74
N ALA A 451 3.73 -7.79 12.85
CA ALA A 451 5.18 -7.57 12.87
C ALA A 451 5.85 -8.84 13.42
N ASP A 452 6.03 -9.81 12.54
CA ASP A 452 6.32 -11.20 12.88
C ASP A 452 7.71 -11.64 12.43
N HIS A 453 8.36 -10.85 11.59
CA HIS A 453 9.69 -11.10 11.08
C HIS A 453 10.70 -10.07 11.61
N GLN A 454 11.95 -10.53 11.73
CA GLN A 454 13.08 -9.70 12.07
C GLN A 454 14.22 -10.06 11.14
N ALA A 455 14.74 -9.05 10.45
CA ALA A 455 15.89 -9.20 9.58
C ALA A 455 17.15 -8.64 10.25
N SER A 456 18.32 -9.07 9.79
CA SER A 456 19.59 -8.56 10.32
C SER A 456 19.82 -7.07 10.00
N CYS A 457 19.23 -6.58 8.91
CA CYS A 457 19.37 -5.20 8.44
C CYS A 457 18.25 -4.25 8.88
N GLY A 458 17.25 -4.70 9.65
CA GLY A 458 16.16 -3.82 10.13
C GLY A 458 14.82 -4.54 10.32
N GLY A 459 13.72 -3.78 10.27
CA GLY A 459 12.34 -4.30 10.24
C GLY A 459 11.67 -4.52 11.61
N GLY A 460 12.43 -4.42 12.70
CA GLY A 460 11.94 -4.79 14.03
C GLY A 460 10.75 -3.97 14.52
N GLY A 461 9.60 -4.63 14.70
CA GLY A 461 8.38 -4.02 15.23
C GLY A 461 7.57 -3.23 14.19
N ILE A 462 7.86 -3.42 12.90
CA ILE A 462 7.14 -2.85 11.77
C ILE A 462 6.33 -3.98 11.09
N PRO A 463 5.11 -3.71 10.58
CA PRO A 463 4.34 -4.72 9.86
C PRO A 463 5.07 -5.27 8.63
N ASP A 464 5.10 -6.59 8.49
CA ASP A 464 5.86 -7.29 7.46
C ASP A 464 5.03 -8.38 6.76
N ARG A 465 5.54 -8.91 5.64
CA ARG A 465 4.94 -10.01 4.88
C ARG A 465 5.96 -11.11 4.59
N GLY A 466 5.65 -12.34 4.97
CA GLY A 466 6.43 -13.54 4.65
C GLY A 466 5.88 -14.29 3.42
N LEU A 467 6.65 -14.34 2.33
CA LEU A 467 6.24 -14.93 1.06
C LEU A 467 7.14 -16.11 0.71
N LEU A 468 6.60 -17.33 0.69
CA LEU A 468 7.39 -18.53 0.36
C LEU A 468 7.50 -18.67 -1.16
N TRP A 469 8.70 -18.92 -1.66
CA TRP A 469 8.95 -19.18 -3.08
C TRP A 469 9.98 -20.31 -3.26
N THR A 470 9.83 -21.07 -4.34
CA THR A 470 10.67 -22.24 -4.66
C THR A 470 11.40 -22.01 -5.98
N ALA A 471 12.73 -22.06 -5.95
CA ALA A 471 13.54 -21.90 -7.16
C ALA A 471 13.21 -23.00 -8.20
N PRO A 472 12.73 -22.66 -9.42
CA PRO A 472 12.38 -23.67 -10.42
C PRO A 472 13.60 -24.36 -11.03
N ARG A 473 14.78 -23.73 -10.95
CA ARG A 473 16.07 -24.23 -11.45
C ARG A 473 17.22 -23.64 -10.65
N SER A 474 18.41 -24.24 -10.75
CA SER A 474 19.61 -23.68 -10.14
C SER A 474 20.07 -22.44 -10.91
N GLY A 475 20.33 -21.34 -10.22
CA GLY A 475 20.70 -20.06 -10.83
C GLY A 475 20.90 -18.96 -9.77
N THR A 476 21.19 -17.75 -10.22
CA THR A 476 21.17 -16.56 -9.36
C THR A 476 19.88 -15.80 -9.63
N PHE A 477 19.15 -15.46 -8.57
CA PHE A 477 17.87 -14.77 -8.66
C PHE A 477 17.96 -13.41 -7.97
N THR A 478 17.30 -12.41 -8.55
CA THR A 478 17.09 -11.10 -7.95
C THR A 478 15.70 -11.04 -7.31
N PHE A 479 15.62 -10.30 -6.21
CA PHE A 479 14.39 -10.01 -5.51
C PHE A 479 14.42 -8.52 -5.22
N ASP A 480 13.44 -7.80 -5.74
CA ASP A 480 13.45 -6.35 -5.72
C ASP A 480 12.02 -5.84 -5.48
N THR A 481 11.92 -4.66 -4.86
CA THR A 481 10.64 -4.01 -4.56
C THR A 481 10.46 -2.71 -5.32
N ALA A 482 10.89 -2.67 -6.59
CA ALA A 482 10.86 -1.46 -7.39
C ALA A 482 9.46 -0.85 -7.46
N ARG A 483 9.42 0.50 -7.44
CA ARG A 483 8.18 1.30 -7.46
C ARG A 483 7.26 1.04 -6.26
N SER A 484 7.74 0.54 -5.12
CA SER A 484 6.87 0.44 -3.94
C SER A 484 6.47 1.83 -3.43
N ALA A 485 5.31 1.96 -2.80
CA ALA A 485 4.86 3.21 -2.17
C ALA A 485 5.17 3.19 -0.65
N MET A 486 6.32 2.64 -0.29
CA MET A 486 6.82 2.53 1.08
C MET A 486 8.34 2.35 1.06
N ASP A 487 8.98 2.68 2.17
CA ASP A 487 10.42 2.43 2.36
C ASP A 487 10.61 0.96 2.73
N THR A 488 10.92 0.14 1.74
CA THR A 488 10.94 -1.32 1.87
C THR A 488 12.27 -1.84 2.40
N LEU A 489 12.19 -2.95 3.13
CA LEU A 489 13.28 -3.84 3.47
C LEU A 489 12.97 -5.20 2.86
N LEU A 490 13.97 -5.82 2.22
CA LEU A 490 13.90 -7.18 1.72
C LEU A 490 14.86 -8.09 2.48
N CYS A 491 14.36 -9.24 2.93
CA CYS A 491 15.15 -10.28 3.59
C CYS A 491 14.83 -11.65 2.99
N LEU A 492 15.85 -12.45 2.69
CA LEU A 492 15.70 -13.83 2.24
C LEU A 492 16.14 -14.78 3.35
N LYS A 493 15.28 -15.73 3.72
CA LYS A 493 15.63 -16.82 4.65
C LYS A 493 15.49 -18.17 3.96
N ARG A 494 16.37 -19.12 4.30
CA ARG A 494 16.36 -20.47 3.73
C ARG A 494 15.16 -21.27 4.26
N GLU A 495 14.37 -21.87 3.36
CA GLU A 495 13.19 -22.72 3.65
C GLU A 495 12.02 -22.03 4.36
N ASP A 496 12.24 -21.41 5.53
CA ASP A 496 11.21 -20.82 6.38
C ASP A 496 11.82 -19.73 7.31
N CYS A 497 11.07 -19.30 8.33
CA CYS A 497 11.40 -18.20 9.24
C CYS A 497 12.56 -18.47 10.17
N TRP A 498 12.82 -19.74 10.45
CA TRP A 498 13.95 -20.19 11.27
C TRP A 498 15.17 -20.53 10.40
N GLY A 499 15.00 -20.39 9.09
CA GLY A 499 16.05 -20.44 8.10
C GLY A 499 17.20 -19.48 8.38
N GLU A 500 18.38 -19.91 7.98
CA GLU A 500 19.53 -19.01 7.82
C GLU A 500 19.15 -17.88 6.87
N GLU A 501 19.41 -16.63 7.30
CA GLU A 501 19.26 -15.48 6.43
C GLU A 501 20.33 -15.51 5.34
N LEU A 502 19.89 -15.53 4.08
CA LEU A 502 20.74 -15.60 2.90
C LEU A 502 21.19 -14.20 2.44
N ALA A 503 20.30 -13.21 2.57
CA ALA A 503 20.56 -11.82 2.19
C ALA A 503 19.55 -10.87 2.86
N CYS A 504 19.95 -9.62 3.05
CA CYS A 504 19.09 -8.56 3.58
C CYS A 504 19.52 -7.20 3.00
N ALA A 505 18.55 -6.34 2.64
CA ALA A 505 18.80 -4.97 2.22
C ALA A 505 17.63 -4.04 2.57
N THR A 506 17.94 -2.76 2.81
CA THR A 506 17.00 -1.65 3.05
C THR A 506 16.99 -0.64 1.92
N GLY A 507 17.51 -1.01 0.76
CA GLY A 507 17.72 -0.12 -0.38
C GLY A 507 18.40 -0.88 -1.52
N GLY A 508 18.71 -0.16 -2.60
CA GLY A 508 19.32 -0.77 -3.79
C GLY A 508 18.44 -0.75 -5.02
N ILE A 509 17.40 0.10 -5.05
CA ILE A 509 16.66 0.45 -6.28
C ILE A 509 16.55 1.97 -6.34
N SER A 510 16.64 2.54 -7.54
CA SER A 510 16.63 3.99 -7.76
C SER A 510 15.26 4.67 -7.60
N TYR A 511 14.15 3.91 -7.52
CA TYR A 511 12.78 4.44 -7.44
C TYR A 511 12.01 3.91 -6.21
N GLY A 512 11.18 4.77 -5.60
CA GLY A 512 10.09 4.38 -4.69
C GLY A 512 10.50 3.72 -3.36
N GLY A 513 11.65 4.06 -2.79
CA GLY A 513 12.08 3.44 -1.52
C GLY A 513 12.25 1.91 -1.60
N GLY A 514 12.50 1.37 -2.80
CA GLY A 514 12.67 -0.05 -3.06
C GLY A 514 13.99 -0.62 -2.50
N ALA A 515 13.95 -1.84 -1.98
CA ALA A 515 15.10 -2.63 -1.58
C ALA A 515 15.39 -3.71 -2.61
N ARG A 516 16.64 -4.21 -2.63
CA ARG A 516 16.99 -5.32 -3.49
C ARG A 516 18.02 -6.25 -2.87
N VAL A 517 17.84 -7.54 -3.12
CA VAL A 517 18.77 -8.62 -2.75
C VAL A 517 18.93 -9.60 -3.91
N SER A 518 20.01 -10.39 -3.89
CA SER A 518 20.23 -11.45 -4.87
C SER A 518 20.80 -12.69 -4.19
N ALA A 519 20.41 -13.87 -4.65
CA ALA A 519 20.85 -15.14 -4.07
C ALA A 519 21.08 -16.20 -5.14
N ALA A 520 22.17 -16.97 -4.99
CA ALA A 520 22.37 -18.20 -5.75
C ALA A 520 21.58 -19.33 -5.06
N LEU A 521 20.66 -19.94 -5.80
CA LEU A 521 19.74 -20.97 -5.30
C LEU A 521 19.84 -22.23 -6.17
N GLU A 522 19.66 -23.39 -5.55
CA GLU A 522 19.57 -24.68 -6.23
C GLU A 522 18.13 -24.98 -6.70
N ALA A 523 17.99 -25.79 -7.74
CA ALA A 523 16.68 -26.24 -8.21
C ALA A 523 15.88 -26.93 -7.08
N GLY A 524 14.67 -26.43 -6.83
CA GLY A 524 13.79 -26.90 -5.75
C GLY A 524 14.11 -26.33 -4.38
N GLN A 525 15.15 -25.49 -4.23
CA GLN A 525 15.45 -24.82 -2.98
C GLN A 525 14.35 -23.80 -2.66
N ARG A 526 13.83 -23.86 -1.43
CA ARG A 526 12.81 -22.93 -0.95
C ARG A 526 13.45 -21.76 -0.22
N VAL A 527 12.87 -20.58 -0.41
CA VAL A 527 13.24 -19.37 0.32
C VAL A 527 11.98 -18.66 0.79
N LEU A 528 12.05 -18.12 2.00
CA LEU A 528 11.09 -17.16 2.51
C LEU A 528 11.59 -15.76 2.15
N VAL A 529 10.80 -15.04 1.34
CA VAL A 529 11.00 -13.65 0.99
C VAL A 529 10.19 -12.80 1.96
N VAL A 530 10.87 -12.04 2.81
CA VAL A 530 10.25 -11.12 3.76
C VAL A 530 10.30 -9.71 3.19
N VAL A 531 9.11 -9.11 2.98
CA VAL A 531 8.96 -7.69 2.64
C VAL A 531 8.52 -6.94 3.88
N ASP A 532 9.32 -5.99 4.33
CA ASP A 532 9.16 -5.26 5.59
C ASP A 532 9.40 -3.75 5.35
N GLY A 533 9.29 -2.92 6.38
CA GLY A 533 9.71 -1.52 6.37
C GLY A 533 11.16 -1.33 6.79
N ALA A 534 11.90 -0.51 6.06
CA ALA A 534 13.29 -0.18 6.41
C ALA A 534 13.38 0.80 7.59
N THR A 535 12.42 1.72 7.74
CA THR A 535 12.43 2.74 8.80
C THR A 535 11.14 2.76 9.61
N ALA A 536 11.27 2.92 10.93
CA ALA A 536 10.12 3.08 11.81
C ALA A 536 9.46 4.43 11.56
N GLY A 537 8.19 4.43 11.15
CA GLY A 537 7.43 5.64 10.92
C GLY A 537 6.39 5.50 9.80
N SER A 538 5.95 6.65 9.33
CA SER A 538 4.90 6.89 8.34
C SER A 538 4.98 6.08 7.04
N PHE A 539 6.19 5.86 6.51
CA PHE A 539 6.43 5.10 5.28
C PHE A 539 7.03 3.72 5.51
N GLY A 540 7.17 3.27 6.76
CA GLY A 540 7.60 1.90 7.09
C GLY A 540 6.53 0.84 6.79
N LYS A 541 5.33 1.26 6.38
CA LYS A 541 4.25 0.36 5.97
C LYS A 541 3.47 0.98 4.82
N GLY A 542 3.02 0.16 3.90
CA GLY A 542 2.30 0.64 2.72
C GLY A 542 2.13 -0.46 1.69
N ASP A 543 1.81 -0.05 0.47
CA ASP A 543 1.74 -0.98 -0.65
C ASP A 543 3.13 -1.18 -1.24
N PHE A 544 3.40 -2.42 -1.62
CA PHE A 544 4.64 -2.81 -2.27
C PHE A 544 4.36 -3.57 -3.57
N GLU A 545 5.33 -3.51 -4.48
CA GLU A 545 5.40 -4.38 -5.64
C GLU A 545 6.66 -5.23 -5.48
N LEU A 546 6.52 -6.55 -5.46
CA LEU A 546 7.64 -7.50 -5.37
C LEU A 546 7.87 -8.15 -6.74
N HIS A 547 9.13 -8.15 -7.15
CA HIS A 547 9.62 -8.83 -8.35
C HIS A 547 10.59 -9.93 -7.98
N ILE A 548 10.47 -11.08 -8.66
CA ILE A 548 11.44 -12.17 -8.56
C ILE A 548 11.77 -12.61 -9.99
N GLN A 549 13.03 -12.46 -10.38
CA GLN A 549 13.55 -12.90 -11.67
C GLN A 549 14.91 -13.59 -11.54
N GLU A 550 15.33 -14.28 -12.58
CA GLU A 550 16.70 -14.78 -12.68
C GLU A 550 17.60 -13.64 -13.15
N LEU A 551 18.75 -13.48 -12.49
CA LEU A 551 19.71 -12.43 -12.77
C LEU A 551 20.17 -12.52 -14.24
N ALA A 552 19.81 -11.50 -15.00
CA ALA A 552 20.23 -11.29 -16.37
C ALA A 552 21.64 -10.67 -16.41
N ALA A 553 22.24 -10.62 -17.60
CA ALA A 553 23.50 -9.93 -17.80
C ALA A 553 23.33 -8.42 -18.09
N THR A 554 22.14 -8.04 -18.55
CA THR A 554 21.71 -6.69 -18.96
C THR A 554 20.18 -6.62 -18.88
N GLU A 555 19.62 -5.45 -18.64
CA GLU A 555 18.16 -5.21 -18.68
C GLU A 555 17.59 -5.31 -20.11
N ALA A 556 18.46 -5.29 -21.13
CA ALA A 556 18.07 -5.41 -22.53
C ALA A 556 17.20 -6.65 -22.82
N GLY A 557 16.01 -6.41 -23.38
CA GLY A 557 14.99 -7.45 -23.63
C GLY A 557 14.02 -7.70 -22.45
N HIS A 558 14.27 -7.08 -21.30
CA HIS A 558 13.43 -7.12 -20.09
C HIS A 558 12.88 -5.75 -19.67
N CYS A 559 13.22 -4.70 -20.42
CA CYS A 559 12.94 -3.27 -20.22
C CYS A 559 11.52 -2.78 -19.90
N PHE A 560 10.53 -3.65 -19.71
CA PHE A 560 9.12 -3.31 -19.48
C PHE A 560 8.41 -4.22 -18.46
N ASP A 561 9.15 -5.11 -17.79
CA ASP A 561 8.55 -6.06 -16.86
C ASP A 561 8.39 -5.49 -15.44
N GLY A 562 9.05 -4.37 -15.17
CA GLY A 562 8.94 -3.68 -13.92
C GLY A 562 10.14 -3.83 -13.00
N ALA A 563 11.13 -4.65 -13.35
CA ALA A 563 12.05 -5.19 -12.37
C ALA A 563 13.51 -4.81 -12.70
N ASP A 564 14.40 -5.06 -11.73
CA ASP A 564 15.85 -4.86 -11.89
C ASP A 564 16.49 -6.22 -12.22
N ASN A 565 16.55 -6.56 -13.50
CA ASN A 565 16.85 -7.90 -13.99
C ASN A 565 18.36 -8.15 -14.04
N ASP A 566 19.17 -7.16 -14.41
CA ASP A 566 20.64 -7.30 -14.43
C ASP A 566 21.31 -6.93 -13.12
N GLY A 567 20.56 -6.27 -12.26
CA GLY A 567 20.98 -6.02 -10.94
C GLY A 567 21.87 -4.80 -10.74
N ASP A 568 21.71 -3.76 -11.53
CA ASP A 568 22.46 -2.52 -11.42
C ASP A 568 21.70 -1.39 -10.67
N ARG A 569 20.49 -1.70 -10.17
CA ARG A 569 19.54 -0.85 -9.39
C ARG A 569 18.59 -0.01 -10.23
N TRP A 570 18.74 0.01 -11.54
CA TRP A 570 17.81 0.65 -12.44
C TRP A 570 16.78 -0.38 -12.93
N VAL A 571 15.61 0.12 -13.34
CA VAL A 571 14.52 -0.74 -13.81
C VAL A 571 14.02 -0.21 -15.15
N ASP A 572 13.69 -1.12 -16.05
CA ASP A 572 13.02 -0.82 -17.30
C ASP A 572 13.70 0.32 -18.09
N CYS A 573 12.92 1.26 -18.61
CA CYS A 573 13.42 2.43 -19.31
C CYS A 573 14.19 3.44 -18.45
N ALA A 574 14.23 3.23 -17.14
CA ALA A 574 15.17 3.94 -16.30
C ALA A 574 16.58 3.36 -16.41
N ASP A 575 16.73 2.14 -16.90
CA ASP A 575 18.00 1.50 -17.15
C ASP A 575 18.68 2.05 -18.42
N THR A 576 20.01 2.15 -18.38
CA THR A 576 20.81 2.56 -19.53
C THR A 576 20.84 1.46 -20.60
N ASP A 577 20.76 0.20 -20.20
CA ASP A 577 20.71 -0.95 -21.11
C ASP A 577 19.44 -0.99 -21.96
N CYS A 578 18.41 -0.23 -21.54
CA CYS A 578 17.14 -0.07 -22.23
C CYS A 578 17.05 1.15 -23.15
N GLN A 579 18.08 2.01 -23.20
CA GLN A 579 18.09 3.25 -24.00
C GLN A 579 17.94 3.02 -25.52
N GLY A 580 18.16 1.80 -26.00
CA GLY A 580 17.97 1.41 -27.40
C GLY A 580 16.59 0.81 -27.72
N GLU A 581 15.76 0.53 -26.71
CA GLU A 581 14.49 -0.16 -26.92
C GLU A 581 13.39 0.79 -27.46
N PRO A 582 12.64 0.38 -28.50
CA PRO A 582 11.68 1.26 -29.18
C PRO A 582 10.58 1.85 -28.30
N PHE A 583 10.30 1.25 -27.14
CA PHE A 583 9.22 1.68 -26.25
C PHE A 583 9.69 2.53 -25.07
N CYS A 584 11.01 2.76 -24.90
CA CYS A 584 11.53 3.67 -23.86
C CYS A 584 11.43 5.16 -24.18
N ASP A 585 10.66 5.47 -25.23
CA ASP A 585 10.25 6.81 -25.60
C ASP A 585 9.08 7.37 -24.76
N GLY A 586 8.74 6.71 -23.64
CA GLY A 586 7.63 7.04 -22.75
C GLY A 586 6.56 5.94 -22.66
N ARG A 587 6.46 5.05 -23.65
CA ARG A 587 5.47 3.94 -23.65
C ARG A 587 5.75 2.87 -22.62
N GLY A 588 7.01 2.62 -22.33
CA GLY A 588 7.45 1.54 -21.44
C GLY A 588 7.18 1.78 -19.95
N CYS A 589 6.90 3.03 -19.57
CA CYS A 589 6.65 3.41 -18.19
C CYS A 589 5.25 4.01 -17.99
N ALA A 590 4.49 4.29 -19.05
CA ALA A 590 3.14 4.80 -18.89
C ALA A 590 2.19 3.70 -18.39
N ASP A 591 1.43 3.98 -17.34
CA ASP A 591 0.30 3.15 -16.91
C ASP A 591 -0.82 3.14 -17.97
N THR A 592 -0.98 4.25 -18.69
CA THR A 592 -2.05 4.41 -19.68
C THR A 592 -1.57 5.25 -20.86
N ASP A 593 -1.86 4.80 -22.08
CA ASP A 593 -1.66 5.59 -23.30
C ASP A 593 -2.97 6.29 -23.69
N LEU A 594 -3.01 7.62 -23.54
CA LEU A 594 -4.15 8.47 -23.90
C LEU A 594 -4.16 8.84 -25.39
N GLY A 595 -3.13 8.43 -26.15
CA GLY A 595 -3.01 8.69 -27.58
C GLY A 595 -2.79 10.16 -27.89
N SER A 596 -3.52 10.68 -28.88
CA SER A 596 -3.38 12.07 -29.36
C SER A 596 -4.72 12.80 -29.45
N ALA A 597 -5.73 12.34 -28.71
CA ALA A 597 -7.06 12.94 -28.72
C ALA A 597 -7.04 14.33 -28.06
N LEU A 598 -7.93 15.21 -28.51
CA LEU A 598 -8.24 16.50 -27.89
C LEU A 598 -9.74 16.83 -28.08
N PRO A 599 -10.43 17.34 -27.06
CA PRO A 599 -9.98 17.42 -25.66
C PRO A 599 -9.85 16.03 -25.03
N VAL A 600 -9.03 15.91 -23.98
CA VAL A 600 -8.95 14.70 -23.15
C VAL A 600 -9.65 14.96 -21.81
N THR A 601 -10.49 14.02 -21.40
CA THR A 601 -11.04 13.92 -20.05
C THR A 601 -10.85 12.48 -19.59
N TYR A 602 -9.93 12.27 -18.66
CA TYR A 602 -9.58 10.94 -18.16
C TYR A 602 -9.83 10.85 -16.67
N ALA A 603 -10.66 9.90 -16.23
CA ALA A 603 -10.89 9.65 -14.82
C ALA A 603 -10.03 8.47 -14.35
N GLY A 604 -9.21 8.67 -13.32
CA GLY A 604 -8.30 7.66 -12.79
C GLY A 604 -8.18 7.70 -11.28
N ASP A 605 -7.45 6.71 -10.75
CA ASP A 605 -6.99 6.68 -9.36
C ASP A 605 -5.56 6.14 -9.26
N THR A 606 -4.87 6.50 -8.19
CA THR A 606 -3.51 6.02 -7.90
C THR A 606 -3.51 4.77 -7.00
N ALA A 607 -4.65 4.13 -6.76
CA ALA A 607 -4.69 2.96 -5.88
C ALA A 607 -3.89 1.80 -6.44
N GLN A 608 -3.10 1.14 -5.57
CA GLN A 608 -2.15 0.08 -5.93
C GLN A 608 -1.15 0.50 -7.02
N ALA A 609 -1.05 1.79 -7.31
CA ALA A 609 0.03 2.31 -8.12
C ALA A 609 1.28 2.35 -7.27
N GLY A 610 2.44 2.31 -7.92
CA GLY A 610 3.70 2.45 -7.22
C GLY A 610 4.00 3.90 -6.86
N ASP A 611 5.22 4.13 -6.37
CA ASP A 611 5.90 5.44 -6.40
C ASP A 611 7.04 5.33 -7.44
N GLY A 612 6.65 5.18 -8.71
CA GLY A 612 7.58 4.91 -9.81
C GLY A 612 8.16 6.16 -10.47
N PHE A 613 7.65 7.32 -10.12
CA PHE A 613 7.94 8.62 -10.73
C PHE A 613 8.13 9.66 -9.64
N GLN A 614 9.10 10.55 -9.84
CA GLN A 614 9.33 11.63 -8.89
C GLN A 614 9.47 12.94 -9.64
N GLY A 615 8.49 13.82 -9.48
CA GLY A 615 8.53 15.21 -9.95
C GLY A 615 9.07 16.15 -8.87
N THR A 616 9.48 17.35 -9.28
CA THR A 616 10.04 18.37 -8.37
C THR A 616 9.02 18.90 -7.34
N CYS A 617 7.74 18.81 -7.67
CA CYS A 617 6.61 19.21 -6.84
C CYS A 617 5.76 18.05 -6.34
N GLY A 618 6.14 16.79 -6.66
CA GLY A 618 5.55 15.57 -6.13
C GLY A 618 5.98 15.28 -4.68
N ALA A 619 5.27 14.38 -4.00
CA ALA A 619 5.62 13.93 -2.67
C ALA A 619 6.25 12.54 -2.75
N LEU A 620 7.38 12.33 -2.07
CA LEU A 620 8.05 11.02 -2.03
C LEU A 620 7.14 9.95 -1.42
N LEU A 621 7.25 8.72 -1.91
CA LEU A 621 6.58 7.52 -1.40
C LEU A 621 5.05 7.65 -1.43
N GLN A 622 4.52 8.43 -2.37
CA GLN A 622 3.11 8.52 -2.66
C GLN A 622 2.77 7.76 -3.93
N HIS A 623 1.53 7.32 -4.04
CA HIS A 623 1.13 6.60 -5.23
C HIS A 623 1.03 7.55 -6.42
N ASP A 624 1.68 7.20 -7.53
CA ASP A 624 1.67 7.96 -8.77
C ASP A 624 1.14 7.17 -9.96
N ARG A 625 0.71 7.88 -11.00
CA ARG A 625 0.27 7.28 -12.26
C ARG A 625 0.78 8.11 -13.43
N ALA A 626 1.39 7.44 -14.40
CA ALA A 626 1.93 8.06 -15.60
C ALA A 626 1.03 7.81 -16.82
N HIS A 627 0.69 8.89 -17.52
CA HIS A 627 -0.13 8.86 -18.73
C HIS A 627 0.67 9.33 -19.93
N LEU A 628 0.78 8.51 -20.97
CA LEU A 628 1.40 8.93 -22.21
C LEU A 628 0.40 9.74 -23.05
N TRP A 629 0.85 10.88 -23.58
CA TRP A 629 0.06 11.65 -24.54
C TRP A 629 0.95 12.23 -25.65
N THR A 630 0.39 12.31 -26.86
CA THR A 630 1.07 12.80 -28.07
C THR A 630 0.37 14.06 -28.58
N ALA A 631 1.10 15.16 -28.71
CA ALA A 631 0.56 16.40 -29.26
C ALA A 631 0.11 16.22 -30.72
N PRO A 632 -1.19 16.36 -31.06
CA PRO A 632 -1.68 16.13 -32.43
C PRO A 632 -1.26 17.24 -33.40
N LYS A 633 -0.89 18.42 -32.88
CA LYS A 633 -0.42 19.60 -33.62
C LYS A 633 0.54 20.42 -32.76
N ALA A 634 1.31 21.31 -33.39
CA ALA A 634 2.08 22.29 -32.66
C ALA A 634 1.15 23.33 -32.02
N GLY A 635 1.37 23.68 -30.76
CA GLY A 635 0.50 24.61 -30.03
C GLY A 635 0.81 24.69 -28.55
N THR A 636 0.00 25.47 -27.83
CA THR A 636 0.03 25.58 -26.37
C THR A 636 -1.09 24.74 -25.79
N PHE A 637 -0.76 23.87 -24.86
CA PHE A 637 -1.67 22.94 -24.21
C PHE A 637 -1.69 23.17 -22.70
N VAL A 638 -2.83 22.92 -22.09
CA VAL A 638 -3.04 22.95 -20.65
C VAL A 638 -3.34 21.53 -20.18
N PHE A 639 -2.63 21.14 -19.12
CA PHE A 639 -2.80 19.89 -18.41
C PHE A 639 -3.26 20.26 -17.01
N ASP A 640 -4.45 19.83 -16.61
CA ASP A 640 -4.98 20.12 -15.28
C ASP A 640 -5.59 18.87 -14.66
N THR A 641 -5.69 18.87 -13.34
CA THR A 641 -6.37 17.80 -12.61
C THR A 641 -7.48 18.35 -11.72
N VAL A 642 -8.70 17.85 -11.88
CA VAL A 642 -9.87 18.29 -11.08
C VAL A 642 -10.53 17.11 -10.37
N GLY A 643 -10.89 17.34 -9.10
CA GLY A 643 -11.66 16.41 -8.26
C GLY A 643 -10.78 15.43 -7.47
N GLY A 644 -11.36 14.85 -6.41
CA GLY A 644 -10.72 13.85 -5.54
C GLY A 644 -10.83 14.09 -4.03
N GLY A 645 -11.09 15.33 -3.61
CA GLY A 645 -11.12 15.73 -2.19
C GLY A 645 -9.75 15.71 -1.48
N GLN A 646 -8.69 15.22 -2.14
CA GLN A 646 -7.34 15.03 -1.65
C GLN A 646 -6.34 15.77 -2.56
N GLY A 647 -5.35 16.48 -2.01
CA GLY A 647 -4.33 17.17 -2.80
C GLY A 647 -3.45 16.24 -3.63
N ASN A 648 -2.98 16.72 -4.78
CA ASN A 648 -2.17 15.99 -5.74
C ASN A 648 -1.15 16.92 -6.44
N ALA A 649 -0.08 16.32 -6.96
CA ALA A 649 0.85 16.94 -7.87
C ALA A 649 0.60 16.47 -9.31
N LEU A 650 0.93 17.34 -10.25
CA LEU A 650 0.87 17.12 -11.68
C LEU A 650 2.18 17.58 -12.29
N TYR A 651 2.89 16.69 -12.97
CA TYR A 651 4.09 17.03 -13.70
C TYR A 651 4.18 16.33 -15.04
N VAL A 652 4.89 16.98 -15.97
CA VAL A 652 5.00 16.52 -17.34
C VAL A 652 6.47 16.28 -17.67
N LEU A 653 6.80 15.06 -18.07
CA LEU A 653 8.14 14.64 -18.43
C LEU A 653 8.26 14.41 -19.94
N THR A 654 9.46 14.54 -20.48
CA THR A 654 9.76 14.18 -21.90
C THR A 654 9.82 12.67 -22.17
N GLY A 655 9.67 11.83 -21.15
CA GLY A 655 9.75 10.37 -21.21
C GLY A 655 10.00 9.77 -19.83
N CYS A 656 10.32 8.47 -19.75
CA CYS A 656 10.50 7.74 -18.48
C CYS A 656 11.64 8.27 -17.59
N ARG A 657 12.69 8.82 -18.22
CA ARG A 657 13.77 9.60 -17.58
C ARG A 657 13.84 11.02 -18.15
N GLY A 658 12.71 11.49 -18.67
CA GLY A 658 12.66 12.73 -19.39
C GLY A 658 12.91 13.92 -18.48
N VAL A 659 13.44 14.99 -19.06
CA VAL A 659 13.41 16.32 -18.44
C VAL A 659 11.97 16.67 -18.08
N GLU A 660 11.75 17.12 -16.84
CA GLU A 660 10.51 17.74 -16.42
C GLU A 660 10.32 19.06 -17.16
N LEU A 661 9.22 19.13 -17.92
CA LEU A 661 8.82 20.30 -18.70
C LEU A 661 8.03 21.30 -17.86
N GLY A 662 7.34 20.82 -16.83
CA GLY A 662 6.59 21.63 -15.89
C GLY A 662 6.00 20.79 -14.76
N CYS A 663 5.77 21.44 -13.63
CA CYS A 663 5.24 20.85 -12.42
C CYS A 663 4.29 21.83 -11.74
N SER A 664 3.19 21.34 -11.22
CA SER A 664 2.25 22.08 -10.39
C SER A 664 1.67 21.18 -9.32
N ALA A 665 1.38 21.73 -8.16
CA ALA A 665 1.06 20.98 -6.97
C ALA A 665 0.01 21.72 -6.15
N SER A 666 -0.99 20.99 -5.68
CA SER A 666 -2.00 21.52 -4.77
C SER A 666 -2.25 20.59 -3.59
N ARG A 667 -2.33 21.18 -2.40
CA ARG A 667 -2.70 20.45 -1.18
C ARG A 667 -4.22 20.28 -1.02
N THR A 668 -5.02 20.89 -1.90
CA THR A 668 -6.48 20.86 -1.85
C THR A 668 -7.04 20.46 -3.20
N ALA A 669 -7.87 19.42 -3.25
CA ALA A 669 -8.62 19.11 -4.46
C ALA A 669 -9.93 19.88 -4.51
N GLY A 670 -10.10 20.68 -5.56
CA GLY A 670 -11.32 21.44 -5.85
C GLY A 670 -11.23 22.12 -7.21
N LYS A 671 -12.32 22.80 -7.62
CA LYS A 671 -12.34 23.66 -8.83
C LYS A 671 -11.55 24.97 -8.64
N THR A 672 -10.88 25.15 -7.51
CA THR A 672 -10.04 26.30 -7.20
C THR A 672 -8.71 25.81 -6.65
N GLY A 673 -7.62 26.28 -7.24
CA GLY A 673 -6.27 25.87 -6.89
C GLY A 673 -5.94 24.42 -7.28
N ALA A 674 -6.54 23.91 -8.37
CA ALA A 674 -6.13 22.64 -8.96
C ALA A 674 -4.70 22.74 -9.52
N PRO A 675 -3.92 21.65 -9.52
CA PRO A 675 -2.66 21.61 -10.26
C PRO A 675 -2.91 21.81 -11.75
N VAL A 676 -2.18 22.76 -12.33
CA VAL A 676 -2.23 23.08 -13.75
C VAL A 676 -0.83 23.32 -14.31
N VAL A 677 -0.55 22.72 -15.46
CA VAL A 677 0.73 22.83 -16.18
C VAL A 677 0.43 23.28 -17.62
N LYS A 678 1.06 24.37 -18.06
CA LYS A 678 0.89 24.93 -19.40
C LYS A 678 2.19 24.79 -20.20
N LEU A 679 2.12 24.14 -21.37
CA LEU A 679 3.30 23.83 -22.18
C LEU A 679 3.09 24.18 -23.65
N VAL A 680 4.17 24.59 -24.31
CA VAL A 680 4.24 24.68 -25.77
C VAL A 680 4.87 23.39 -26.28
N LEU A 681 4.17 22.68 -27.16
CA LEU A 681 4.60 21.39 -27.70
C LEU A 681 4.54 21.40 -29.22
N GLU A 682 5.47 20.67 -29.84
CA GLU A 682 5.51 20.48 -31.29
C GLU A 682 4.58 19.35 -31.74
N LYS A 683 4.19 19.36 -33.03
CA LYS A 683 3.36 18.28 -33.59
C LYS A 683 4.08 16.93 -33.46
N GLY A 684 3.41 15.95 -32.88
CA GLY A 684 3.92 14.60 -32.67
C GLY A 684 4.87 14.47 -31.48
N GLN A 685 5.10 15.56 -30.73
CA GLN A 685 5.88 15.50 -29.50
C GLN A 685 5.11 14.69 -28.46
N ARG A 686 5.80 13.71 -27.88
CA ARG A 686 5.26 12.83 -26.83
C ARG A 686 5.72 13.30 -25.47
N VAL A 687 4.82 13.22 -24.50
CA VAL A 687 5.06 13.60 -23.11
C VAL A 687 4.41 12.58 -22.18
N LEU A 688 5.01 12.42 -21.01
CA LEU A 688 4.48 11.61 -19.91
C LEU A 688 3.88 12.55 -18.87
N VAL A 689 2.58 12.46 -18.67
CA VAL A 689 1.83 13.28 -17.71
C VAL A 689 1.64 12.45 -16.45
N VAL A 690 2.30 12.82 -15.37
CA VAL A 690 2.27 12.08 -14.11
C VAL A 690 1.37 12.79 -13.12
N VAL A 691 0.43 12.03 -12.55
CA VAL A 691 -0.42 12.48 -11.45
C VAL A 691 0.02 11.75 -10.19
N ASP A 692 0.41 12.52 -9.19
CA ASP A 692 1.10 12.02 -8.00
C ASP A 692 0.34 12.44 -6.73
N GLY A 693 0.21 11.53 -5.78
CA GLY A 693 -0.43 11.77 -4.49
C GLY A 693 0.31 12.83 -3.66
N MET A 694 -0.43 13.70 -2.97
CA MET A 694 0.16 14.65 -2.01
C MET A 694 -0.62 14.77 -0.70
N SER A 695 -1.59 13.89 -0.51
CA SER A 695 -2.69 14.10 0.43
C SER A 695 -2.32 13.93 1.91
N ASP A 696 -1.28 13.12 2.20
CA ASP A 696 -0.79 12.87 3.55
C ASP A 696 0.74 12.74 3.53
N THR A 697 1.44 13.47 4.41
CA THR A 697 2.90 13.35 4.56
C THR A 697 3.29 12.16 5.43
N GLU A 698 2.31 11.46 5.99
CA GLU A 698 2.53 10.40 6.97
C GLU A 698 2.06 9.00 6.55
N THR A 699 1.34 8.82 5.44
CA THR A 699 1.09 7.50 4.84
C THR A 699 0.83 7.63 3.33
N ALA A 700 1.25 6.63 2.55
CA ALA A 700 0.81 6.52 1.16
C ALA A 700 -0.72 6.41 1.11
N SER A 701 -1.36 7.36 0.42
CA SER A 701 -2.81 7.44 0.31
C SER A 701 -3.20 7.60 -1.14
N PRO A 702 -3.91 6.63 -1.73
CA PRO A 702 -4.30 6.74 -3.12
C PRO A 702 -5.33 7.86 -3.30
N ILE A 703 -5.22 8.55 -4.42
CA ILE A 703 -6.07 9.67 -4.79
C ILE A 703 -6.92 9.31 -6.01
N ARG A 704 -8.09 9.94 -6.11
CA ARG A 704 -8.87 9.98 -7.35
C ARG A 704 -8.62 11.30 -8.04
N TYR A 705 -8.57 11.28 -9.36
CA TYR A 705 -8.39 12.50 -10.14
C TYR A 705 -9.17 12.42 -11.46
N THR A 706 -9.43 13.58 -12.03
CA THR A 706 -9.80 13.74 -13.44
C THR A 706 -8.68 14.51 -14.09
N LEU A 707 -7.98 13.91 -15.04
CA LEU A 707 -6.97 14.58 -15.85
C LEU A 707 -7.64 15.18 -17.09
N HIS A 708 -7.42 16.46 -17.33
CA HIS A 708 -7.80 17.12 -18.56
C HIS A 708 -6.57 17.51 -19.37
N ILE A 709 -6.69 17.41 -20.70
CA ILE A 709 -5.68 17.92 -21.64
C ILE A 709 -6.41 18.72 -22.71
N ASN A 710 -6.19 20.03 -22.74
CA ASN A 710 -6.90 20.96 -23.60
C ASN A 710 -5.94 21.87 -24.37
N GLU A 711 -6.45 22.47 -25.45
CA GLU A 711 -5.78 23.60 -26.07
C GLU A 711 -5.99 24.85 -25.24
N TYR A 712 -4.89 25.53 -24.93
CA TYR A 712 -4.91 26.79 -24.20
C TYR A 712 -5.78 27.81 -24.91
N VAL A 713 -6.71 28.40 -24.18
CA VAL A 713 -7.43 29.62 -24.58
C VAL A 713 -7.22 30.68 -23.52
N PRO A 714 -7.10 31.96 -23.89
CA PRO A 714 -6.83 33.02 -22.92
C PRO A 714 -8.06 33.41 -22.06
N ARG A 715 -9.22 32.81 -22.33
CA ARG A 715 -10.45 32.91 -21.53
C ARG A 715 -11.33 31.69 -21.66
N GLU A 716 -12.06 31.34 -20.61
CA GLU A 716 -12.98 30.19 -20.60
C GLU A 716 -14.38 30.49 -21.14
N THR A 717 -14.63 31.73 -21.60
CA THR A 717 -15.93 32.11 -22.18
C THR A 717 -16.38 31.13 -23.29
N GLY A 718 -17.45 30.37 -23.01
CA GLY A 718 -17.97 29.33 -23.91
C GLY A 718 -17.45 27.91 -23.65
N ARG A 719 -16.61 27.72 -22.63
CA ARG A 719 -16.10 26.44 -22.12
C ARG A 719 -16.40 26.19 -20.63
N CYS A 720 -17.10 27.10 -19.96
CA CYS A 720 -17.47 27.12 -18.53
C CYS A 720 -18.27 25.94 -17.94
N ALA A 721 -18.35 24.80 -18.62
CA ALA A 721 -19.04 23.61 -18.12
C ALA A 721 -18.33 22.31 -18.54
N ASN A 722 -17.07 22.39 -18.97
CA ASN A 722 -16.30 21.23 -19.42
C ASN A 722 -15.46 20.59 -18.30
N GLY A 723 -15.39 21.22 -17.12
CA GLY A 723 -14.67 20.70 -15.96
C GLY A 723 -13.18 21.02 -15.93
N ALA A 724 -12.64 21.71 -16.93
CA ALA A 724 -11.21 21.93 -17.12
C ALA A 724 -10.80 23.39 -16.90
N ASP A 725 -9.53 23.58 -16.58
CA ASP A 725 -8.88 24.90 -16.48
C ASP A 725 -8.24 25.21 -17.85
N ASP A 726 -9.01 25.87 -18.71
CA ASP A 726 -8.65 26.09 -20.11
C ASP A 726 -7.64 27.24 -20.32
N ASP A 727 -7.54 28.15 -19.34
CA ASP A 727 -6.66 29.33 -19.37
C ASP A 727 -5.43 29.24 -18.44
N ALA A 728 -5.35 28.15 -17.67
CA ALA A 728 -4.29 27.80 -16.75
C ALA A 728 -4.11 28.78 -15.58
N ASP A 729 -5.17 29.39 -15.07
CA ASP A 729 -5.14 30.27 -13.90
C ASP A 729 -5.33 29.55 -12.55
N GLY A 730 -5.64 28.26 -12.59
CA GLY A 730 -5.90 27.39 -11.45
C GLY A 730 -7.39 27.31 -11.06
N ARG A 731 -8.30 27.82 -11.89
CA ARG A 731 -9.76 27.78 -11.70
C ARG A 731 -10.41 27.15 -12.93
N ALA A 732 -11.62 26.62 -12.74
CA ALA A 732 -12.35 25.96 -13.82
C ALA A 732 -13.87 26.21 -13.68
N ASP A 733 -14.53 26.38 -14.82
CA ASP A 733 -15.98 26.52 -14.95
C ASP A 733 -16.57 27.69 -14.10
N ASP A 734 -17.73 27.47 -13.46
CA ASP A 734 -18.41 28.43 -12.56
C ASP A 734 -17.54 28.97 -11.40
N ALA A 735 -16.37 28.39 -11.14
CA ALA A 735 -15.40 28.91 -10.16
C ALA A 735 -14.43 29.92 -10.76
N ASP A 736 -14.34 29.99 -12.09
CA ASP A 736 -13.55 30.94 -12.85
C ASP A 736 -14.28 32.29 -13.02
N PRO A 737 -13.64 33.44 -12.72
CA PRO A 737 -14.22 34.76 -12.95
C PRO A 737 -14.44 35.18 -14.41
N ASP A 738 -13.86 34.47 -15.39
CA ASP A 738 -13.99 34.79 -16.82
C ASP A 738 -15.08 33.97 -17.55
N CYS A 739 -15.74 33.12 -16.77
CA CYS A 739 -17.12 32.65 -16.89
C CYS A 739 -18.12 33.68 -16.31
#